data_AF-A0A6V7UPN8-F1
#
_entry.id   AF-A0A6V7UPN8-F1
#
_cell.length_a   1.000
_cell.length_b   1.000
_cell.length_c   1.000
_cell.angle_alpha   90.00
_cell.angle_beta   90.00
_cell.angle_gamma   90.00
#
_symmetry.space_group_name_H-M   'P 1'
#
loop_
_entity.id
_entity.type
_entity.pdbx_description
1 polymer ?
#
loop_
_entity_poly.entity_id
_entity_poly.type
_entity_poly.pdbx_seq_one_letter_code
_entity_poly.pdbx_strand_id
1 'polypeptide(L)'
;MLKRGNKMYEMKITSRGKNKGSIIFRDSFNLMPMSLASLVPAFALQVEDKPYFPHLANHPNNYGKEIFPTKDDYLADGMLPEKRKQFDQWFEQHQQEPFKLDEALASYCTNDVEILMAALIAFRNEFMEVSKREGGIRPASNKQHGGIDVLRESMTIASACMRHFRTNHLKLEHVGIVPERGYDNADNQSLIALKFMQWYAEKNNVIVQTANSAGGEKRIGNYRLDGWVEEQQLGLEINGCCWHACGKCYPDDNNVLPNGKSAGKQREMDKKRLEFIKSQIQVQVFWECEIKEMLAKNMEMRQQFDGYIDDGPIDIRSAFYGGRTGPLKLFHTAQQGETISYFDVTSLYPFINVTTNYPIGHPNVYILNEDVYWTCSNDNKYELAILKVFVIPPRKIDVPILPVKSNDRLLKNNPEGGVQEDYYCQHTDQQRGWVSTCTSVELNVALDEGYIVTKLFRVLEYTSSDNSLFRSYIAEFMAQKIHSSGFDDSIKGNAEAEDRFIRECAENFDIIIDRNKMIPNKGRRTQAKLCLNNLWGRFSLRNFGLSQCTITDSPATWRKIVDDPSKEVSSVDELTPDIILISHLTKKDWVEEHECSNVVISLWTTSCARIHLLKAMQKVVRTPGCTLLYTDTDSLIFVHPDEMCPLDLGPHLGQFTNEYPQHKILEYCSGGAKQYGLKLQRKDNTDADLEYILKVRGMTLNFDVVNNQGLRYEVFKEKVLHFAKNGYSIPLNISYPNFLRPSVKNGAVISQPLQKMYRPFVGKGIVRPSDFKVLDFGHTL
;
A
#
# COMPACT_ATOMS: atom_id res chain seq x y z
N MET A 1 -18.55 13.85 3.16
CA MET A 1 -17.31 13.07 3.38
C MET A 1 -17.17 12.85 4.88
N LEU A 2 -17.38 11.62 5.33
CA LEU A 2 -17.37 11.28 6.76
C LEU A 2 -15.93 11.40 7.29
N LYS A 3 -15.74 11.75 8.57
CA LYS A 3 -14.45 12.17 9.18
C LYS A 3 -13.22 11.40 8.70
N ARG A 4 -12.05 12.08 8.66
CA ARG A 4 -10.71 11.50 8.45
C ARG A 4 -10.54 10.66 7.16
N GLY A 5 -10.92 11.19 6.00
CA GLY A 5 -10.59 10.55 4.73
C GLY A 5 -11.43 9.31 4.39
N ASN A 6 -12.56 9.10 5.06
CA ASN A 6 -13.51 8.06 4.70
C ASN A 6 -14.12 8.37 3.33
N LYS A 7 -13.98 7.41 2.39
CA LYS A 7 -14.62 7.46 1.07
C LYS A 7 -16.04 6.88 1.16
N MET A 8 -17.00 7.51 0.48
CA MET A 8 -18.31 6.91 0.25
C MET A 8 -18.16 5.88 -0.88
N TYR A 9 -18.40 4.61 -0.58
CA TYR A 9 -18.47 3.56 -1.61
C TYR A 9 -19.89 3.39 -2.12
N GLU A 10 -20.85 3.34 -1.19
CA GLU A 10 -22.26 3.15 -1.49
C GLU A 10 -23.11 3.79 -0.38
N MET A 11 -24.22 4.40 -0.76
CA MET A 11 -25.30 4.79 0.15
C MET A 11 -26.61 4.19 -0.36
N LYS A 12 -27.26 3.38 0.47
CA LYS A 12 -28.52 2.71 0.15
C LYS A 12 -29.66 3.32 0.94
N ILE A 13 -30.60 3.95 0.24
CA ILE A 13 -31.85 4.45 0.82
C ILE A 13 -32.93 3.41 0.57
N THR A 14 -33.48 2.84 1.63
CA THR A 14 -34.53 1.81 1.54
C THR A 14 -35.88 2.45 1.87
N SER A 15 -36.89 2.24 1.02
CA SER A 15 -38.22 2.79 1.25
C SER A 15 -38.86 2.16 2.50
N ARG A 16 -39.37 3.01 3.41
CA ARG A 16 -40.18 2.59 4.56
C ARG A 16 -41.64 2.41 4.09
N GLY A 17 -41.93 1.32 3.37
CA GLY A 17 -43.27 1.02 2.85
C GLY A 17 -43.43 -0.42 2.33
N LYS A 18 -44.66 -0.81 1.96
CA LYS A 18 -44.96 -2.17 1.42
C LYS A 18 -44.18 -2.50 0.14
N ASN A 19 -43.79 -1.48 -0.64
CA ASN A 19 -42.90 -1.62 -1.79
C ASN A 19 -41.44 -1.48 -1.33
N LYS A 20 -40.76 -2.62 -1.17
CA LYS A 20 -39.34 -2.74 -0.77
C LYS A 20 -38.37 -2.31 -1.89
N GLY A 21 -38.51 -1.08 -2.40
CA GLY A 21 -37.54 -0.47 -3.31
C GLY A 21 -36.34 0.10 -2.55
N SER A 22 -35.17 0.10 -3.17
CA SER A 22 -34.00 0.82 -2.65
C SER A 22 -33.33 1.66 -3.74
N ILE A 23 -33.01 2.91 -3.41
CA ILE A 23 -32.17 3.78 -4.24
C ILE A 23 -30.73 3.62 -3.75
N ILE A 24 -29.79 3.42 -4.68
CA ILE A 24 -28.38 3.22 -4.38
C ILE A 24 -27.57 4.33 -5.04
N PHE A 25 -26.87 5.11 -4.22
CA PHE A 25 -25.90 6.10 -4.68
C PHE A 25 -24.50 5.46 -4.63
N ARG A 26 -23.76 5.57 -5.73
CA ARG A 26 -22.37 5.11 -5.86
C ARG A 26 -21.52 6.22 -6.43
N ASP A 27 -20.27 6.29 -5.99
CA ASP A 27 -19.30 7.22 -6.53
C ASP A 27 -18.61 6.60 -7.74
N SER A 28 -18.92 7.11 -8.93
CA SER A 28 -18.35 6.64 -10.21
C SER A 28 -16.83 6.78 -10.27
N PHE A 29 -16.25 7.70 -9.49
CA PHE A 29 -14.80 7.88 -9.41
C PHE A 29 -14.08 6.65 -8.85
N ASN A 30 -14.76 5.80 -8.08
CA ASN A 30 -14.20 4.53 -7.60
C ASN A 30 -14.05 3.47 -8.70
N LEU A 31 -14.77 3.63 -9.82
CA LEU A 31 -14.68 2.78 -11.01
C LEU A 31 -13.77 3.40 -12.07
N MET A 32 -13.91 4.71 -12.29
CA MET A 32 -13.15 5.48 -13.29
C MET A 32 -12.44 6.65 -12.61
N PRO A 33 -11.27 6.44 -11.98
CA PRO A 33 -10.57 7.45 -11.17
C PRO A 33 -9.85 8.49 -12.05
N MET A 34 -10.60 9.25 -12.85
CA MET A 34 -10.11 10.33 -13.71
C MET A 34 -11.08 11.51 -13.70
N SER A 35 -10.63 12.67 -14.18
CA SER A 35 -11.48 13.86 -14.28
C SER A 35 -12.56 13.67 -15.36
N LEU A 36 -13.71 14.34 -15.22
CA LEU A 36 -14.79 14.30 -16.21
C LEU A 36 -14.29 14.68 -17.61
N ALA A 37 -13.52 15.76 -17.73
CA ALA A 37 -12.94 16.20 -19.01
C ALA A 37 -12.03 15.13 -19.65
N SER A 38 -11.36 14.30 -18.83
CA SER A 38 -10.51 13.22 -19.33
C SER A 38 -11.32 12.02 -19.85
N LEU A 39 -12.60 11.87 -19.48
CA LEU A 39 -13.44 10.75 -19.91
C LEU A 39 -13.79 10.82 -21.40
N VAL A 40 -13.99 12.02 -21.94
CA VAL A 40 -14.35 12.25 -23.36
C VAL A 40 -13.33 11.63 -24.31
N PRO A 41 -12.04 12.05 -24.29
CA PRO A 41 -11.03 11.40 -25.12
C PRO A 41 -10.74 9.96 -24.68
N ALA A 42 -11.05 9.60 -23.42
CA ALA A 42 -10.72 8.28 -22.92
C ALA A 42 -11.59 7.16 -23.50
N PHE A 43 -12.87 7.45 -23.70
CA PHE A 43 -13.84 6.52 -24.28
C PHE A 43 -14.24 6.90 -25.72
N ALA A 44 -13.56 7.89 -26.31
CA ALA A 44 -13.91 8.46 -27.61
C ALA A 44 -15.40 8.84 -27.72
N LEU A 45 -15.91 9.49 -26.67
CA LEU A 45 -17.32 9.85 -26.54
C LEU A 45 -17.71 10.88 -27.60
N GLN A 46 -18.89 10.70 -28.19
CA GLN A 46 -19.48 11.66 -29.13
C GLN A 46 -20.32 12.69 -28.35
N VAL A 47 -19.64 13.47 -27.51
CA VAL A 47 -20.23 14.53 -26.67
C VAL A 47 -19.36 15.77 -26.75
N GLU A 48 -19.92 16.94 -26.48
CA GLU A 48 -19.16 18.19 -26.47
C GLU A 48 -18.08 18.17 -25.38
N ASP A 49 -16.91 18.71 -25.72
CA ASP A 49 -15.81 18.87 -24.77
C ASP A 49 -16.21 19.82 -23.64
N LYS A 50 -15.69 19.54 -22.44
CA LYS A 50 -16.00 20.33 -21.25
C LYS A 50 -15.45 21.76 -21.38
N PRO A 51 -16.30 22.81 -21.37
CA PRO A 51 -15.85 24.18 -21.58
C PRO A 51 -15.18 24.78 -20.33
N TYR A 52 -14.48 25.90 -20.49
CA TYR A 52 -14.00 26.71 -19.37
C TYR A 52 -15.18 27.46 -18.71
N PHE A 53 -15.24 27.43 -17.38
CA PHE A 53 -16.34 28.06 -16.64
C PHE A 53 -15.81 29.00 -15.54
N PRO A 54 -16.34 30.24 -15.43
CA PRO A 54 -15.89 31.22 -14.44
C PRO A 54 -16.52 30.93 -13.07
N HIS A 55 -15.92 29.98 -12.33
CA HIS A 55 -16.45 29.49 -11.06
C HIS A 55 -16.71 30.57 -10.00
N LEU A 56 -15.87 31.62 -9.89
CA LEU A 56 -16.09 32.69 -8.91
C LEU A 56 -17.14 33.72 -9.33
N ALA A 57 -17.46 33.79 -10.62
CA ALA A 57 -18.55 34.63 -11.12
C ALA A 57 -19.94 34.07 -10.78
N ASN A 58 -20.04 32.81 -10.34
CA ASN A 58 -21.28 32.18 -9.90
C ASN A 58 -21.70 32.68 -8.51
N HIS A 59 -22.30 33.88 -8.47
CA HIS A 59 -22.89 34.45 -7.25
C HIS A 59 -24.19 35.22 -7.56
N PRO A 60 -25.10 35.39 -6.58
CA PRO A 60 -26.42 35.99 -6.80
C PRO A 60 -26.43 37.35 -7.51
N ASN A 61 -25.40 38.19 -7.31
CA ASN A 61 -25.36 39.51 -7.94
C ASN A 61 -25.14 39.47 -9.48
N ASN A 62 -24.75 38.32 -10.05
CA ASN A 62 -24.50 38.13 -11.48
C ASN A 62 -25.64 37.39 -12.19
N TYR A 63 -26.62 36.83 -11.45
CA TYR A 63 -27.74 36.10 -12.06
C TYR A 63 -28.64 37.05 -12.86
N GLY A 64 -29.10 36.59 -14.03
CA GLY A 64 -29.87 37.38 -14.98
C GLY A 64 -29.11 38.50 -15.69
N LYS A 65 -27.77 38.54 -15.60
CA LYS A 65 -26.92 39.57 -16.22
C LYS A 65 -25.91 38.97 -17.20
N GLU A 66 -25.56 39.76 -18.20
CA GLU A 66 -24.36 39.55 -18.99
C GLU A 66 -23.15 40.09 -18.23
N ILE A 67 -22.09 39.28 -18.15
CA ILE A 67 -20.86 39.63 -17.42
C ILE A 67 -19.64 39.43 -18.31
N PHE A 68 -18.52 40.02 -17.93
CA PHE A 68 -17.21 39.83 -18.57
C PHE A 68 -16.25 39.25 -17.53
N PRO A 69 -16.21 37.92 -17.36
CA PRO A 69 -15.41 37.30 -16.32
C PRO A 69 -13.92 37.52 -16.56
N THR A 70 -13.18 37.79 -15.49
CA THR A 70 -11.74 37.95 -15.48
C THR A 70 -11.04 36.59 -15.39
N LYS A 71 -9.72 36.54 -15.62
CA LYS A 71 -8.94 35.30 -15.44
C LYS A 71 -9.06 34.72 -14.02
N ASP A 72 -9.20 35.58 -13.02
CA ASP A 72 -9.37 35.17 -11.62
C ASP A 72 -10.71 34.44 -11.41
N ASP A 73 -11.76 34.84 -12.13
CA ASP A 73 -13.06 34.18 -12.04
C ASP A 73 -13.02 32.72 -12.48
N TYR A 74 -12.09 32.38 -13.40
CA TYR A 74 -11.82 31.01 -13.86
C TYR A 74 -10.84 30.24 -12.98
N LEU A 75 -10.31 30.84 -11.91
CA LEU A 75 -9.25 30.27 -11.10
C LEU A 75 -7.99 29.93 -11.91
N ALA A 76 -7.63 30.79 -12.87
CA ALA A 76 -6.54 30.54 -13.82
C ALA A 76 -5.19 30.19 -13.16
N ASP A 77 -4.87 30.86 -12.05
CA ASP A 77 -3.65 30.61 -11.25
C ASP A 77 -3.65 29.21 -10.59
N GLY A 78 -4.83 28.65 -10.34
CA GLY A 78 -5.02 27.30 -9.83
C GLY A 78 -4.76 26.19 -10.85
N MET A 79 -4.67 26.51 -12.13
CA MET A 79 -4.48 25.54 -13.22
C MET A 79 -3.04 25.03 -13.28
N LEU A 80 -2.85 23.79 -13.75
CA LEU A 80 -1.51 23.27 -14.06
C LEU A 80 -0.87 24.10 -15.19
N PRO A 81 0.47 24.28 -15.22
CA PRO A 81 1.13 25.17 -16.17
C PRO A 81 0.71 24.98 -17.65
N GLU A 82 0.62 23.74 -18.12
CA GLU A 82 0.20 23.46 -19.50
C GLU A 82 -1.28 23.83 -19.75
N LYS A 83 -2.16 23.49 -18.82
CA LYS A 83 -3.58 23.86 -18.91
C LYS A 83 -3.75 25.38 -18.82
N ARG A 84 -2.93 26.06 -18.03
CA ARG A 84 -2.91 27.53 -17.94
C ARG A 84 -2.54 28.15 -19.29
N LYS A 85 -1.52 27.63 -19.98
CA LYS A 85 -1.15 28.10 -21.32
C LYS A 85 -2.29 27.97 -22.32
N GLN A 86 -2.98 26.82 -22.34
CA GLN A 86 -4.16 26.61 -23.19
C GLN A 86 -5.32 27.55 -22.83
N PHE A 87 -5.55 27.76 -21.54
CA PHE A 87 -6.56 28.70 -21.05
C PHE A 87 -6.23 30.14 -21.44
N ASP A 88 -4.99 30.59 -21.32
CA ASP A 88 -4.60 31.97 -21.66
C ASP A 88 -4.84 32.26 -23.15
N GLN A 89 -4.49 31.32 -24.03
CA GLN A 89 -4.77 31.42 -25.47
C GLN A 89 -6.28 31.48 -25.77
N TRP A 90 -7.06 30.62 -25.10
CA TRP A 90 -8.51 30.64 -25.23
C TRP A 90 -9.10 31.96 -24.70
N PHE A 91 -8.67 32.42 -23.54
CA PHE A 91 -9.18 33.63 -22.89
C PHE A 91 -8.91 34.88 -23.72
N GLU A 92 -7.72 35.00 -24.34
CA GLU A 92 -7.39 36.14 -25.21
C GLU A 92 -8.39 36.31 -26.36
N GLN A 93 -8.92 35.20 -26.88
CA GLN A 93 -9.87 35.18 -27.98
C GLN A 93 -11.31 35.48 -27.53
N HIS A 94 -11.69 35.13 -26.29
CA HIS A 94 -13.08 35.16 -25.82
C HIS A 94 -13.36 36.23 -24.75
N GLN A 95 -12.35 36.92 -24.22
CA GLN A 95 -12.50 37.90 -23.12
C GLN A 95 -13.40 39.11 -23.44
N GLN A 96 -13.64 39.41 -24.72
CA GLN A 96 -14.52 40.50 -25.17
C GLN A 96 -15.95 40.05 -25.45
N GLU A 97 -16.25 38.76 -25.26
CA GLU A 97 -17.59 38.21 -25.48
C GLU A 97 -18.41 38.30 -24.19
N PRO A 98 -19.68 38.76 -24.24
CA PRO A 98 -20.54 38.79 -23.07
C PRO A 98 -20.87 37.36 -22.63
N PHE A 99 -20.63 37.05 -21.35
CA PHE A 99 -20.91 35.74 -20.78
C PHE A 99 -22.29 35.73 -20.11
N LYS A 100 -23.22 34.94 -20.66
CA LYS A 100 -24.56 34.73 -20.09
C LYS A 100 -24.53 33.63 -19.05
N LEU A 101 -24.39 34.03 -17.78
CA LEU A 101 -24.11 33.10 -16.69
C LEU A 101 -25.17 32.00 -16.53
N ASP A 102 -26.45 32.34 -16.58
CA ASP A 102 -27.54 31.38 -16.31
C ASP A 102 -27.63 30.29 -17.39
N GLU A 103 -27.56 30.68 -18.67
CA GLU A 103 -27.54 29.78 -19.82
C GLU A 103 -26.28 28.91 -19.82
N ALA A 104 -25.11 29.53 -19.59
CA ALA A 104 -23.84 28.83 -19.54
C ALA A 104 -23.76 27.85 -18.37
N LEU A 105 -24.32 28.19 -17.20
CA LEU A 105 -24.36 27.30 -16.04
C LEU A 105 -25.26 26.08 -16.30
N ALA A 106 -26.44 26.30 -16.88
CA ALA A 106 -27.36 25.21 -17.24
C ALA A 106 -26.71 24.27 -18.27
N SER A 107 -26.07 24.83 -19.32
CA SER A 107 -25.34 24.06 -20.32
C SER A 107 -24.18 23.29 -19.72
N TYR A 108 -23.35 23.94 -18.89
CA TYR A 108 -22.20 23.32 -18.21
C TYR A 108 -22.61 22.14 -17.33
N CYS A 109 -23.66 22.30 -16.52
CA CYS A 109 -24.16 21.22 -15.66
C CYS A 109 -24.77 20.08 -16.46
N THR A 110 -25.46 20.38 -17.57
CA THR A 110 -26.04 19.36 -18.47
C THR A 110 -24.93 18.55 -19.13
N ASN A 111 -23.92 19.22 -19.71
CA ASN A 111 -22.74 18.59 -20.31
C ASN A 111 -22.00 17.68 -19.32
N ASP A 112 -21.83 18.09 -18.05
CA ASP A 112 -21.21 17.26 -17.02
C ASP A 112 -21.94 15.94 -16.77
N VAL A 113 -23.28 15.97 -16.74
CA VAL A 113 -24.11 14.76 -16.57
C VAL A 113 -24.08 13.89 -17.83
N GLU A 114 -24.13 14.49 -19.01
CA GLU A 114 -24.06 13.79 -20.29
C GLU A 114 -22.73 13.06 -20.49
N ILE A 115 -21.60 13.73 -20.23
CA ILE A 115 -20.26 13.13 -20.27
C ILE A 115 -20.21 11.93 -19.32
N LEU A 116 -20.66 12.11 -18.06
CA LEU A 116 -20.60 11.04 -17.07
C LEU A 116 -21.48 9.85 -17.48
N MET A 117 -22.69 10.10 -17.96
CA MET A 117 -23.61 9.06 -18.41
C MET A 117 -23.01 8.28 -19.60
N ALA A 118 -22.53 8.98 -20.62
CA ALA A 118 -21.92 8.36 -21.80
C ALA A 118 -20.68 7.53 -21.43
N ALA A 119 -19.82 8.05 -20.55
CA ALA A 119 -18.66 7.33 -20.04
C ALA A 119 -19.04 6.06 -19.27
N LEU A 120 -20.05 6.13 -18.39
CA LEU A 120 -20.52 4.97 -17.63
C LEU A 120 -21.10 3.88 -18.53
N ILE A 121 -21.84 4.26 -19.58
CA ILE A 121 -22.37 3.31 -20.57
C ILE A 121 -21.22 2.66 -21.35
N ALA A 122 -20.26 3.47 -21.83
CA ALA A 122 -19.10 2.96 -22.56
C ALA A 122 -18.27 2.00 -21.69
N PHE A 123 -17.94 2.41 -20.46
CA PHE A 123 -17.21 1.59 -19.50
C PHE A 123 -17.93 0.28 -19.19
N ARG A 124 -19.24 0.34 -18.94
CA ARG A 124 -20.06 -0.86 -18.69
C ARG A 124 -20.01 -1.82 -19.87
N ASN A 125 -20.15 -1.33 -21.09
CA ASN A 125 -20.15 -2.17 -22.30
C ASN A 125 -18.77 -2.78 -22.55
N GLU A 126 -17.69 -2.00 -22.44
CA GLU A 126 -16.32 -2.49 -22.58
C GLU A 126 -16.00 -3.55 -21.52
N PHE A 127 -16.40 -3.32 -20.26
CA PHE A 127 -16.18 -4.28 -19.19
C PHE A 127 -17.01 -5.56 -19.35
N MET A 128 -18.27 -5.43 -19.77
CA MET A 128 -19.12 -6.58 -20.09
C MET A 128 -18.49 -7.45 -21.17
N GLU A 129 -17.93 -6.85 -22.22
CA GLU A 129 -17.37 -7.62 -23.32
C GLU A 129 -16.02 -8.27 -22.99
N VAL A 130 -15.11 -7.58 -22.29
CA VAL A 130 -13.87 -8.21 -21.84
C VAL A 130 -14.13 -9.35 -20.85
N SER A 131 -15.18 -9.24 -20.04
CA SER A 131 -15.52 -10.25 -19.05
C SER A 131 -16.42 -11.35 -19.57
N LYS A 132 -16.92 -11.26 -20.80
CA LYS A 132 -17.76 -12.28 -21.42
C LYS A 132 -16.96 -13.56 -21.67
N ARG A 133 -17.60 -14.70 -21.45
CA ARG A 133 -17.00 -16.02 -21.69
C ARG A 133 -17.99 -17.01 -22.26
N GLU A 134 -17.55 -17.70 -23.32
CA GLU A 134 -18.27 -18.82 -23.93
C GLU A 134 -18.13 -20.09 -23.08
N GLY A 135 -18.89 -21.14 -23.40
CA GLY A 135 -18.82 -22.43 -22.72
C GLY A 135 -17.58 -23.25 -23.14
N GLY A 136 -17.13 -24.17 -22.28
CA GLY A 136 -16.17 -25.22 -22.66
C GLY A 136 -14.67 -24.95 -22.45
N ILE A 137 -14.25 -23.76 -22.00
CA ILE A 137 -12.83 -23.45 -21.77
C ILE A 137 -12.66 -22.77 -20.41
N ARG A 138 -12.73 -23.49 -19.26
CA ARG A 138 -12.48 -22.83 -17.95
C ARG A 138 -11.74 -23.64 -16.89
N PRO A 139 -10.87 -22.96 -16.12
CA PRO A 139 -10.41 -23.42 -14.81
C PRO A 139 -11.45 -23.18 -13.68
N ALA A 140 -12.32 -22.16 -13.79
CA ALA A 140 -13.17 -21.64 -12.70
C ALA A 140 -14.64 -22.15 -12.70
N SER A 141 -15.28 -22.23 -13.87
CA SER A 141 -16.70 -22.60 -14.02
C SER A 141 -17.05 -22.94 -15.47
N ASN A 142 -17.77 -24.04 -15.72
CA ASN A 142 -18.12 -24.44 -17.09
C ASN A 142 -19.33 -23.67 -17.69
N LYS A 143 -19.90 -22.69 -16.96
CA LYS A 143 -21.16 -22.01 -17.36
C LYS A 143 -20.91 -20.75 -18.17
N GLN A 144 -21.36 -20.69 -19.42
CA GLN A 144 -21.42 -19.46 -20.23
C GLN A 144 -22.03 -18.30 -19.44
N HIS A 145 -21.46 -17.09 -19.57
CA HIS A 145 -22.11 -15.87 -19.08
C HIS A 145 -21.82 -14.69 -20.01
N GLY A 146 -22.78 -13.77 -20.10
CA GLY A 146 -22.75 -12.64 -21.03
C GLY A 146 -21.92 -11.43 -20.58
N GLY A 147 -20.93 -11.63 -19.69
CA GLY A 147 -20.16 -10.55 -19.06
C GLY A 147 -20.56 -10.28 -17.60
N ILE A 148 -19.83 -9.37 -16.96
CA ILE A 148 -20.03 -8.88 -15.59
C ILE A 148 -20.51 -7.43 -15.66
N ASP A 149 -21.68 -7.15 -15.08
CA ASP A 149 -22.21 -5.78 -15.05
C ASP A 149 -21.51 -5.01 -13.93
N VAL A 150 -20.42 -4.33 -14.29
CA VAL A 150 -19.57 -3.61 -13.34
C VAL A 150 -20.32 -2.56 -12.53
N LEU A 151 -21.32 -1.89 -13.12
CA LEU A 151 -22.09 -0.84 -12.43
C LEU A 151 -23.08 -1.42 -11.42
N ARG A 152 -23.54 -2.67 -11.62
CA ARG A 152 -24.46 -3.36 -10.71
C ARG A 152 -23.72 -4.14 -9.64
N GLU A 153 -22.68 -4.86 -10.03
CA GLU A 153 -22.05 -5.89 -9.21
C GLU A 153 -20.85 -5.39 -8.41
N SER A 154 -20.26 -4.25 -8.79
CA SER A 154 -19.01 -3.74 -8.21
C SER A 154 -19.15 -2.30 -7.73
N MET A 155 -18.46 -1.98 -6.62
CA MET A 155 -18.39 -0.61 -6.09
C MET A 155 -17.09 0.11 -6.49
N THR A 156 -16.06 -0.66 -6.83
CA THR A 156 -14.72 -0.16 -7.17
C THR A 156 -14.12 -0.96 -8.31
N ILE A 157 -13.19 -0.35 -9.06
CA ILE A 157 -12.45 -1.05 -10.12
C ILE A 157 -11.74 -2.30 -9.58
N ALA A 158 -11.15 -2.22 -8.38
CA ALA A 158 -10.48 -3.35 -7.74
C ALA A 158 -11.45 -4.50 -7.43
N SER A 159 -12.70 -4.21 -7.03
CA SER A 159 -13.73 -5.24 -6.86
C SER A 159 -14.19 -5.85 -8.18
N ALA A 160 -14.23 -5.06 -9.25
CA ALA A 160 -14.55 -5.53 -10.59
C ALA A 160 -13.45 -6.46 -11.12
N CYS A 161 -12.19 -6.06 -11.01
CA CYS A 161 -11.01 -6.88 -11.36
C CYS A 161 -11.00 -8.21 -10.61
N MET A 162 -11.23 -8.18 -9.29
CA MET A 162 -11.28 -9.39 -8.47
C MET A 162 -12.44 -10.32 -8.88
N ARG A 163 -13.61 -9.76 -9.17
CA ARG A 163 -14.74 -10.57 -9.66
C ARG A 163 -14.41 -11.20 -11.01
N HIS A 164 -13.91 -10.42 -11.96
CA HIS A 164 -13.47 -10.92 -13.26
C HIS A 164 -12.41 -12.02 -13.11
N PHE A 165 -11.39 -11.80 -12.27
CA PHE A 165 -10.38 -12.81 -11.98
C PHE A 165 -10.99 -14.10 -11.40
N ARG A 166 -11.84 -14.00 -10.36
CA ARG A 166 -12.47 -15.17 -9.73
C ARG A 166 -13.42 -15.93 -10.66
N THR A 167 -14.15 -15.22 -11.52
CA THR A 167 -15.13 -15.83 -12.42
C THR A 167 -14.48 -16.45 -13.65
N ASN A 168 -13.42 -15.81 -14.17
CA ASN A 168 -12.88 -16.14 -15.50
C ASN A 168 -11.48 -16.76 -15.51
N HIS A 169 -10.70 -16.60 -14.44
CA HIS A 169 -9.28 -16.96 -14.43
C HIS A 169 -8.88 -17.91 -13.29
N LEU A 170 -9.49 -17.77 -12.10
CA LEU A 170 -9.11 -18.53 -10.91
C LEU A 170 -9.77 -19.92 -10.84
N LYS A 171 -8.97 -20.98 -10.72
CA LYS A 171 -9.45 -22.35 -10.49
C LYS A 171 -10.25 -22.47 -9.18
N LEU A 172 -11.26 -23.34 -9.16
CA LEU A 172 -12.00 -23.67 -7.95
C LEU A 172 -11.04 -24.26 -6.88
N GLU A 173 -11.21 -23.89 -5.61
CA GLU A 173 -10.41 -24.38 -4.46
C GLU A 173 -8.89 -24.17 -4.58
N HIS A 174 -8.44 -23.28 -5.46
CA HIS A 174 -7.03 -23.13 -5.78
C HIS A 174 -6.26 -22.24 -4.80
N VAL A 175 -6.84 -21.09 -4.43
CA VAL A 175 -6.20 -20.13 -3.51
C VAL A 175 -6.99 -20.13 -2.20
N GLY A 176 -6.31 -20.45 -1.09
CA GLY A 176 -6.92 -20.49 0.25
C GLY A 176 -7.30 -19.11 0.78
N ILE A 177 -8.30 -19.04 1.65
CA ILE A 177 -8.60 -17.84 2.44
C ILE A 177 -7.67 -17.83 3.65
N VAL A 178 -6.90 -16.76 3.82
CA VAL A 178 -5.92 -16.68 4.92
C VAL A 178 -6.64 -16.28 6.20
N PRO A 179 -6.58 -17.08 7.28
CA PRO A 179 -7.17 -16.73 8.57
C PRO A 179 -6.50 -15.49 9.16
N GLU A 180 -7.28 -14.49 9.60
CA GLU A 180 -6.75 -13.25 10.19
C GLU A 180 -6.08 -13.49 11.56
N ARG A 181 -6.42 -14.61 12.20
CA ARG A 181 -5.79 -15.07 13.45
C ARG A 181 -4.48 -15.83 13.21
N GLY A 182 -4.08 -16.02 11.95
CA GLY A 182 -2.92 -16.82 11.57
C GLY A 182 -3.25 -18.30 11.39
N TYR A 183 -2.30 -19.05 10.80
CA TYR A 183 -2.43 -20.50 10.62
C TYR A 183 -2.07 -21.30 11.86
N ASP A 184 -1.36 -20.66 12.80
CA ASP A 184 -0.97 -21.24 14.06
C ASP A 184 -2.18 -21.25 15.01
N ASN A 185 -3.09 -22.20 14.78
CA ASN A 185 -4.29 -22.43 15.61
C ASN A 185 -3.99 -23.32 16.83
N ALA A 186 -2.73 -23.71 17.04
CA ALA A 186 -2.35 -24.74 18.01
C ALA A 186 -2.04 -24.18 19.41
N ASP A 187 -1.58 -22.93 19.50
CA ASP A 187 -1.24 -22.28 20.76
C ASP A 187 -2.27 -21.20 21.13
N ASN A 188 -2.99 -21.45 22.23
CA ASN A 188 -3.92 -20.47 22.83
C ASN A 188 -3.19 -19.34 23.58
N GLN A 189 -1.86 -19.37 23.64
CA GLN A 189 -1.09 -18.46 24.46
C GLN A 189 -0.81 -17.15 23.71
N SER A 190 -1.42 -16.06 24.16
CA SER A 190 -1.26 -14.74 23.56
C SER A 190 0.17 -14.17 23.75
N LEU A 191 0.61 -13.30 22.83
CA LEU A 191 1.91 -12.59 22.95
C LEU A 191 2.04 -11.81 24.28
N ILE A 192 0.94 -11.25 24.79
CA ILE A 192 0.93 -10.57 26.08
C ILE A 192 1.18 -11.55 27.24
N ALA A 193 0.66 -12.78 27.14
CA ALA A 193 0.94 -13.84 28.11
C ALA A 193 2.41 -14.26 28.07
N LEU A 194 3.00 -14.49 26.89
CA LEU A 194 4.41 -14.86 26.76
C LEU A 194 5.34 -13.78 27.34
N LYS A 195 5.12 -12.51 26.99
CA LYS A 195 5.87 -11.38 27.57
C LYS A 195 5.70 -11.28 29.08
N PHE A 196 4.49 -11.49 29.58
CA PHE A 196 4.22 -11.48 31.02
C PHE A 196 4.95 -12.63 31.73
N MET A 197 4.98 -13.83 31.14
CA MET A 197 5.70 -14.97 31.72
C MET A 197 7.20 -14.72 31.79
N GLN A 198 7.82 -14.14 30.75
CA GLN A 198 9.23 -13.77 30.81
C GLN A 198 9.49 -12.73 31.91
N TRP A 199 8.67 -11.68 31.96
CA TRP A 199 8.75 -10.67 33.02
C TRP A 199 8.59 -11.29 34.42
N TYR A 200 7.63 -12.20 34.58
CA TYR A 200 7.39 -12.90 35.85
C TYR A 200 8.58 -13.77 36.24
N ALA A 201 9.15 -14.51 35.28
CA ALA A 201 10.35 -15.33 35.45
C ALA A 201 11.52 -14.49 35.97
N GLU A 202 11.81 -13.37 35.31
CA GLU A 202 12.90 -12.45 35.69
C GLU A 202 12.63 -11.78 37.04
N LYS A 203 11.41 -11.28 37.26
CA LYS A 203 11.07 -10.54 38.49
C LYS A 203 11.11 -11.41 39.74
N ASN A 204 10.72 -12.69 39.61
CA ASN A 204 10.71 -13.65 40.70
C ASN A 204 11.94 -14.55 40.73
N ASN A 205 12.87 -14.41 39.78
CA ASN A 205 14.04 -15.25 39.59
C ASN A 205 13.69 -16.76 39.56
N VAL A 206 12.73 -17.11 38.69
CA VAL A 206 12.25 -18.49 38.50
C VAL A 206 12.24 -18.87 37.02
N ILE A 207 12.25 -20.17 36.75
CA ILE A 207 12.03 -20.69 35.39
C ILE A 207 10.53 -20.97 35.21
N VAL A 208 9.95 -20.42 34.14
CA VAL A 208 8.55 -20.65 33.76
C VAL A 208 8.52 -21.52 32.51
N GLN A 209 7.94 -22.71 32.60
CA GLN A 209 7.60 -23.56 31.47
C GLN A 209 6.34 -23.01 30.78
N THR A 210 6.41 -22.81 29.46
CA THR A 210 5.35 -22.26 28.59
C THR A 210 5.14 -23.14 27.36
N ALA A 211 4.25 -22.74 26.44
CA ALA A 211 4.06 -23.43 25.15
C ALA A 211 5.36 -23.54 24.31
N ASN A 212 6.27 -22.57 24.45
CA ASN A 212 7.53 -22.53 23.70
C ASN A 212 8.69 -23.28 24.36
N SER A 213 8.47 -23.88 25.54
CA SER A 213 9.48 -24.69 26.22
C SER A 213 9.65 -26.05 25.53
N ALA A 214 10.84 -26.67 25.60
CA ALA A 214 11.11 -27.97 24.96
C ALA A 214 10.15 -29.10 25.38
N GLY A 215 9.56 -29.00 26.58
CA GLY A 215 8.52 -29.92 27.08
C GLY A 215 7.07 -29.50 26.81
N GLY A 216 6.86 -28.39 26.08
CA GLY A 216 5.55 -27.76 25.86
C GLY A 216 4.89 -27.25 27.14
N GLU A 217 3.60 -26.94 27.08
CA GLU A 217 2.80 -26.55 28.26
C GLU A 217 2.64 -27.72 29.25
N LYS A 218 2.74 -27.43 30.55
CA LYS A 218 2.45 -28.42 31.60
C LYS A 218 0.98 -28.82 31.55
N ARG A 219 0.72 -30.13 31.58
CA ARG A 219 -0.63 -30.70 31.63
C ARG A 219 -1.03 -31.07 33.05
N ILE A 220 -2.23 -30.66 33.45
CA ILE A 220 -2.91 -31.05 34.69
C ILE A 220 -4.23 -31.71 34.30
N GLY A 221 -4.29 -33.04 34.39
CA GLY A 221 -5.39 -33.83 33.84
C GLY A 221 -5.53 -33.59 32.33
N ASN A 222 -6.70 -33.14 31.90
CA ASN A 222 -6.99 -32.83 30.49
C ASN A 222 -6.71 -31.36 30.11
N TYR A 223 -6.22 -30.53 31.04
CA TYR A 223 -6.01 -29.11 30.81
C TYR A 223 -4.53 -28.77 30.69
N ARG A 224 -4.23 -27.75 29.88
CA ARG A 224 -2.91 -27.14 29.77
C ARG A 224 -2.90 -25.82 30.53
N LEU A 225 -1.78 -25.54 31.20
CA LEU A 225 -1.51 -24.26 31.86
C LEU A 225 -0.74 -23.34 30.92
N ASP A 226 -1.02 -22.04 30.97
CA ASP A 226 -0.22 -21.04 30.24
C ASP A 226 1.23 -21.00 30.75
N GLY A 227 1.44 -21.19 32.07
CA GLY A 227 2.76 -21.17 32.69
C GLY A 227 2.87 -22.13 33.87
N TRP A 228 4.06 -22.70 34.04
CA TRP A 228 4.35 -23.60 35.15
C TRP A 228 5.74 -23.34 35.76
N VAL A 229 5.77 -23.16 37.08
CA VAL A 229 7.01 -22.97 37.86
C VAL A 229 7.25 -24.21 38.70
N GLU A 230 8.12 -25.09 38.22
CA GLU A 230 8.37 -26.40 38.85
C GLU A 230 8.91 -26.26 40.28
N GLU A 231 9.82 -25.31 40.52
CA GLU A 231 10.41 -25.09 41.85
C GLU A 231 9.38 -24.71 42.93
N GLN A 232 8.30 -24.05 42.52
CA GLN A 232 7.24 -23.57 43.40
C GLN A 232 5.99 -24.45 43.35
N GLN A 233 5.97 -25.46 42.47
CA GLN A 233 4.77 -26.23 42.11
C GLN A 233 3.55 -25.32 41.82
N LEU A 234 3.81 -24.23 41.08
CA LEU A 234 2.86 -23.14 40.85
C LEU A 234 2.44 -23.06 39.38
N GLY A 235 1.13 -23.13 39.14
CA GLY A 235 0.53 -22.82 37.85
C GLY A 235 0.25 -21.32 37.68
N LEU A 236 0.48 -20.81 36.48
CA LEU A 236 0.16 -19.44 36.08
C LEU A 236 -0.85 -19.49 34.92
N GLU A 237 -1.90 -18.69 35.02
CA GLU A 237 -2.98 -18.58 34.01
C GLU A 237 -3.15 -17.11 33.62
N ILE A 238 -3.13 -16.83 32.32
CA ILE A 238 -3.27 -15.49 31.75
C ILE A 238 -4.57 -15.42 30.93
N ASN A 239 -5.62 -14.93 31.57
CA ASN A 239 -6.94 -14.90 30.96
C ASN A 239 -7.10 -13.68 30.04
N GLY A 240 -7.19 -13.93 28.73
CA GLY A 240 -7.65 -12.96 27.74
C GLY A 240 -9.08 -12.48 28.06
N CYS A 241 -9.29 -11.18 28.18
CA CYS A 241 -10.55 -10.63 28.69
C CYS A 241 -11.74 -10.97 27.78
N CYS A 242 -11.54 -10.95 26.46
CA CYS A 242 -12.56 -11.24 25.44
C CYS A 242 -12.88 -12.72 25.28
N TRP A 243 -11.96 -13.61 25.64
CA TRP A 243 -12.12 -15.06 25.52
C TRP A 243 -12.67 -15.72 26.77
N HIS A 244 -12.35 -15.15 27.95
CA HIS A 244 -12.75 -15.67 29.26
C HIS A 244 -13.81 -14.82 29.95
N ALA A 245 -14.39 -13.83 29.26
CA ALA A 245 -15.45 -12.96 29.76
C ALA A 245 -15.16 -12.33 31.12
N CYS A 246 -14.06 -11.56 31.19
CA CYS A 246 -13.67 -10.82 32.39
C CYS A 246 -14.85 -10.05 32.99
N GLY A 247 -15.12 -10.21 34.29
CA GLY A 247 -16.25 -9.56 34.96
C GLY A 247 -16.24 -8.03 34.88
N LYS A 248 -15.05 -7.41 34.73
CA LYS A 248 -14.89 -5.96 34.53
C LYS A 248 -15.18 -5.54 33.09
N CYS A 249 -14.69 -6.29 32.09
CA CYS A 249 -14.78 -5.91 30.68
C CYS A 249 -16.05 -6.41 29.98
N TYR A 250 -16.63 -7.52 30.46
CA TYR A 250 -17.82 -8.20 29.93
C TYR A 250 -18.79 -8.51 31.08
N PRO A 251 -19.41 -7.48 31.69
CA PRO A 251 -20.24 -7.68 32.88
C PRO A 251 -21.53 -8.47 32.59
N ASP A 252 -22.16 -8.27 31.43
CA ASP A 252 -23.40 -8.94 31.04
C ASP A 252 -23.17 -10.39 30.59
N ASP A 253 -23.87 -11.34 31.20
CA ASP A 253 -23.82 -12.77 30.89
C ASP A 253 -24.32 -13.11 29.48
N ASN A 254 -25.21 -12.29 28.91
CA ASN A 254 -25.79 -12.50 27.59
C ASN A 254 -24.88 -12.04 26.45
N ASN A 255 -23.77 -11.35 26.76
CA ASN A 255 -22.80 -10.96 25.75
C ASN A 255 -22.27 -12.20 25.04
N VAL A 256 -22.47 -12.27 23.73
CA VAL A 256 -21.80 -13.27 22.90
C VAL A 256 -20.32 -12.91 22.86
N LEU A 257 -19.45 -13.91 22.89
CA LEU A 257 -17.99 -13.79 22.75
C LEU A 257 -17.54 -14.22 21.35
N PRO A 258 -16.29 -13.97 20.92
CA PRO A 258 -15.82 -14.31 19.57
C PRO A 258 -15.89 -15.82 19.21
N ASN A 259 -16.05 -16.69 20.20
CA ASN A 259 -16.24 -18.13 20.03
C ASN A 259 -17.72 -18.54 19.88
N GLY A 260 -18.65 -17.58 19.79
CA GLY A 260 -20.09 -17.80 19.64
C GLY A 260 -20.83 -18.19 20.94
N LYS A 261 -20.13 -18.30 22.08
CA LYS A 261 -20.76 -18.60 23.37
C LYS A 261 -21.15 -17.33 24.11
N SER A 262 -22.10 -17.44 25.04
CA SER A 262 -22.40 -16.35 25.98
C SER A 262 -21.34 -16.22 27.06
N ALA A 263 -21.13 -15.00 27.56
CA ALA A 263 -20.18 -14.67 28.61
C ALA A 263 -20.45 -15.48 29.89
N GLY A 264 -21.72 -15.63 30.29
CA GLY A 264 -22.10 -16.43 31.45
C GLY A 264 -21.71 -17.90 31.31
N LYS A 265 -21.99 -18.50 30.13
CA LYS A 265 -21.62 -19.89 29.85
C LYS A 265 -20.11 -20.08 29.84
N GLN A 266 -19.37 -19.14 29.26
CA GLN A 266 -17.91 -19.20 29.22
C GLN A 266 -17.30 -19.09 30.63
N ARG A 267 -17.80 -18.15 31.47
CA ARG A 267 -17.39 -18.04 32.87
C ARG A 267 -17.68 -19.31 33.67
N GLU A 268 -18.82 -19.95 33.45
CA GLU A 268 -19.16 -21.22 34.10
C GLU A 268 -18.19 -22.33 33.71
N MET A 269 -17.87 -22.43 32.42
CA MET A 269 -16.89 -23.41 31.91
C MET A 269 -15.49 -23.16 32.49
N ASP A 270 -15.03 -21.91 32.48
CA ASP A 270 -13.71 -21.53 33.00
C ASP A 270 -13.62 -21.72 34.51
N LYS A 271 -14.70 -21.46 35.25
CA LYS A 271 -14.79 -21.74 36.68
C LYS A 271 -14.63 -23.23 36.97
N LYS A 272 -15.35 -24.10 36.26
CA LYS A 272 -15.24 -25.56 36.40
C LYS A 272 -13.83 -26.06 36.10
N ARG A 273 -13.22 -25.54 35.02
CA ARG A 273 -11.82 -25.83 34.67
C ARG A 273 -10.87 -25.40 35.80
N LEU A 274 -10.99 -24.16 36.26
CA LEU A 274 -10.07 -23.59 37.26
C LEU A 274 -10.23 -24.27 38.63
N GLU A 275 -11.45 -24.63 39.04
CA GLU A 275 -11.70 -25.39 40.27
C GLU A 275 -11.03 -26.76 40.24
N PHE A 276 -11.09 -27.47 39.11
CA PHE A 276 -10.38 -28.74 38.93
C PHE A 276 -8.86 -28.54 39.03
N ILE A 277 -8.29 -27.57 38.31
CA ILE A 277 -6.83 -27.35 38.35
C ILE A 277 -6.37 -26.96 39.76
N LYS A 278 -7.11 -26.06 40.43
CA LYS A 278 -6.83 -25.64 41.81
C LYS A 278 -6.97 -26.77 42.84
N SER A 279 -7.71 -27.83 42.53
CA SER A 279 -7.78 -29.02 43.38
C SER A 279 -6.53 -29.90 43.29
N GLN A 280 -5.71 -29.71 42.25
CA GLN A 280 -4.50 -30.50 42.01
C GLN A 280 -3.23 -29.73 42.38
N ILE A 281 -3.21 -28.41 42.11
CA ILE A 281 -2.03 -27.55 42.28
C ILE A 281 -2.41 -26.13 42.72
N GLN A 282 -1.45 -25.36 43.21
CA GLN A 282 -1.63 -23.93 43.40
C GLN A 282 -1.64 -23.20 42.05
N VAL A 283 -2.58 -22.27 41.85
CA VAL A 283 -2.70 -21.50 40.59
C VAL A 283 -2.89 -20.01 40.88
N GLN A 284 -2.09 -19.16 40.23
CA GLN A 284 -2.32 -17.72 40.14
C GLN A 284 -2.91 -17.36 38.78
N VAL A 285 -3.93 -16.50 38.79
CA VAL A 285 -4.64 -16.07 37.57
C VAL A 285 -4.45 -14.57 37.41
N PHE A 286 -4.00 -14.15 36.24
CA PHE A 286 -3.87 -12.74 35.86
C PHE A 286 -4.77 -12.44 34.66
N TRP A 287 -5.46 -11.30 34.70
CA TRP A 287 -6.29 -10.87 33.58
C TRP A 287 -5.55 -9.93 32.65
N GLU A 288 -5.81 -10.05 31.35
CA GLU A 288 -5.21 -9.19 30.32
C GLU A 288 -5.39 -7.69 30.62
N CYS A 289 -6.56 -7.26 31.10
CA CYS A 289 -6.81 -5.86 31.48
C CYS A 289 -5.94 -5.41 32.67
N GLU A 290 -5.66 -6.31 33.61
CA GLU A 290 -4.83 -6.02 34.80
C GLU A 290 -3.36 -5.90 34.40
N ILE A 291 -2.87 -6.79 33.53
CA ILE A 291 -1.53 -6.69 32.95
C ILE A 291 -1.35 -5.37 32.19
N LYS A 292 -2.36 -4.96 31.40
CA LYS A 292 -2.35 -3.67 30.70
C LYS A 292 -2.27 -2.49 31.66
N GLU A 293 -2.98 -2.53 32.79
CA GLU A 293 -2.85 -1.51 33.84
C GLU A 293 -1.46 -1.51 34.50
N MET A 294 -0.88 -2.68 34.75
CA MET A 294 0.48 -2.80 35.28
C MET A 294 1.50 -2.17 34.34
N LEU A 295 1.41 -2.45 33.03
CA LEU A 295 2.24 -1.84 32.00
C LEU A 295 2.07 -0.32 31.92
N ALA A 296 0.85 0.19 32.13
CA ALA A 296 0.62 1.64 32.14
C ALA A 296 1.35 2.33 33.31
N LYS A 297 1.49 1.65 34.45
CA LYS A 297 2.05 2.21 35.69
C LYS A 297 3.53 1.89 35.91
N ASN A 298 4.05 0.80 35.35
CA ASN A 298 5.41 0.32 35.61
C ASN A 298 6.33 0.48 34.39
N MET A 299 7.31 1.37 34.49
CA MET A 299 8.29 1.63 33.42
C MET A 299 9.29 0.50 33.22
N GLU A 300 9.73 -0.17 34.30
CA GLU A 300 10.67 -1.30 34.26
C GLU A 300 10.03 -2.50 33.53
N MET A 301 8.79 -2.83 33.89
CA MET A 301 8.02 -3.89 33.22
C MET A 301 7.86 -3.60 31.71
N ARG A 302 7.62 -2.34 31.33
CA ARG A 302 7.56 -1.96 29.91
C ARG A 302 8.88 -2.21 29.19
N GLN A 303 10.01 -1.80 29.77
CA GLN A 303 11.33 -2.03 29.17
C GLN A 303 11.63 -3.51 28.98
N GLN A 304 11.29 -4.37 29.95
CA GLN A 304 11.43 -5.83 29.81
C GLN A 304 10.51 -6.40 28.73
N PHE A 305 9.25 -5.94 28.66
CA PHE A 305 8.32 -6.31 27.60
C PHE A 305 8.82 -5.90 26.21
N ASP A 306 9.52 -4.78 26.11
CA ASP A 306 10.12 -4.28 24.86
C ASP A 306 11.37 -5.08 24.47
N GLY A 307 12.06 -5.68 25.44
CA GLY A 307 13.24 -6.54 25.23
C GLY A 307 12.94 -8.00 24.87
N TYR A 308 11.67 -8.44 24.88
CA TYR A 308 11.29 -9.81 24.54
C TYR A 308 11.58 -10.14 23.07
N ILE A 309 12.32 -11.23 22.85
CA ILE A 309 12.54 -11.83 21.53
C ILE A 309 11.26 -12.59 21.16
N ASP A 310 10.52 -12.05 20.18
CA ASP A 310 9.23 -12.61 19.77
C ASP A 310 9.40 -13.95 19.05
N ASP A 311 9.30 -15.05 19.79
CA ASP A 311 9.27 -16.44 19.30
C ASP A 311 7.84 -16.96 19.06
N GLY A 312 6.83 -16.09 19.16
CA GLY A 312 5.42 -16.43 18.98
C GLY A 312 5.01 -16.70 17.52
N PRO A 313 3.69 -16.82 17.25
CA PRO A 313 3.16 -17.10 15.92
C PRO A 313 3.62 -16.14 14.81
N ILE A 314 3.52 -16.60 13.56
CA ILE A 314 3.77 -15.77 12.37
C ILE A 314 2.59 -14.81 12.15
N ASP A 315 2.84 -13.51 12.26
CA ASP A 315 1.97 -12.48 11.68
C ASP A 315 2.38 -12.24 10.22
N ILE A 316 1.64 -12.83 9.27
CA ILE A 316 1.91 -12.70 7.84
C ILE A 316 1.91 -11.23 7.38
N ARG A 317 1.05 -10.38 7.95
CA ARG A 317 0.97 -8.96 7.58
C ARG A 317 2.19 -8.17 8.05
N SER A 318 2.90 -8.65 9.08
CA SER A 318 4.15 -8.04 9.52
C SER A 318 5.24 -8.10 8.44
N ALA A 319 5.26 -9.19 7.65
CA ALA A 319 6.14 -9.42 6.51
C ALA A 319 5.73 -8.69 5.22
N PHE A 320 4.52 -8.09 5.18
CA PHE A 320 4.02 -7.43 3.99
C PHE A 320 4.53 -5.99 3.88
N TYR A 321 5.36 -5.73 2.88
CA TYR A 321 5.97 -4.43 2.61
C TYR A 321 5.68 -3.94 1.18
N GLY A 322 5.74 -2.61 0.98
CA GLY A 322 5.64 -2.00 -0.36
C GLY A 322 6.94 -2.06 -1.16
N GLY A 323 7.05 -1.18 -2.16
CA GLY A 323 8.27 -0.99 -2.96
C GLY A 323 9.42 -0.31 -2.20
N ARG A 324 10.63 -0.42 -2.75
CA ARG A 324 11.81 0.30 -2.24
C ARG A 324 11.76 1.74 -2.72
N THR A 325 11.66 2.70 -1.79
CA THR A 325 11.63 4.13 -2.13
C THR A 325 12.52 4.94 -1.21
N GLY A 326 13.32 5.84 -1.79
CA GLY A 326 14.08 6.86 -1.09
C GLY A 326 15.38 7.25 -1.80
N PRO A 327 15.96 8.42 -1.46
CA PRO A 327 17.27 8.83 -1.94
C PRO A 327 18.39 8.04 -1.27
N LEU A 328 19.45 7.76 -2.04
CA LEU A 328 20.77 7.35 -1.56
C LEU A 328 21.77 8.52 -1.65
N LYS A 329 21.46 9.54 -2.46
CA LYS A 329 22.16 10.82 -2.51
C LYS A 329 21.12 11.93 -2.67
N LEU A 330 21.33 13.09 -2.03
CA LEU A 330 20.40 14.22 -2.13
C LEU A 330 20.69 15.16 -3.30
N PHE A 331 21.93 15.21 -3.80
CA PHE A 331 22.29 16.09 -4.90
C PHE A 331 23.44 15.53 -5.73
N HIS A 332 23.36 15.69 -7.05
CA HIS A 332 24.43 15.36 -7.98
C HIS A 332 24.33 16.25 -9.23
N THR A 333 25.48 16.75 -9.70
CA THR A 333 25.63 17.44 -10.99
C THR A 333 26.52 16.59 -11.88
N ALA A 334 26.05 16.27 -13.09
CA ALA A 334 26.79 15.45 -14.04
C ALA A 334 28.15 16.09 -14.38
N GLN A 335 29.24 15.35 -14.23
CA GLN A 335 30.58 15.78 -14.61
C GLN A 335 30.88 15.42 -16.07
N GLN A 336 32.03 15.88 -16.58
CA GLN A 336 32.52 15.46 -17.89
C GLN A 336 32.83 13.96 -17.89
N GLY A 337 32.29 13.21 -18.87
CA GLY A 337 32.44 11.76 -18.97
C GLY A 337 31.44 10.95 -18.14
N GLU A 338 30.52 11.62 -17.43
CA GLU A 338 29.46 10.99 -16.65
C GLU A 338 28.06 11.33 -17.19
N THR A 339 27.16 10.34 -17.10
CA THR A 339 25.74 10.48 -17.44
C THR A 339 24.87 10.12 -16.25
N ILE A 340 23.86 10.96 -15.98
CA ILE A 340 22.77 10.64 -15.04
C ILE A 340 21.63 10.01 -15.85
N SER A 341 21.25 8.78 -15.48
CA SER A 341 20.19 8.00 -16.11
C SER A 341 19.02 7.77 -15.16
N TYR A 342 17.80 7.89 -15.69
CA TYR A 342 16.56 7.55 -14.98
C TYR A 342 15.86 6.44 -15.74
N PHE A 343 15.93 5.23 -15.19
CA PHE A 343 15.28 4.05 -15.77
C PHE A 343 14.06 3.61 -14.95
N ASP A 344 13.02 3.17 -15.66
CA ASP A 344 11.76 2.66 -15.12
C ASP A 344 11.48 1.26 -15.68
N VAL A 345 11.03 0.34 -14.83
CA VAL A 345 10.66 -1.01 -15.25
C VAL A 345 9.31 -0.99 -15.94
N THR A 346 9.26 -1.46 -17.19
CA THR A 346 8.03 -1.57 -17.96
C THR A 346 7.04 -2.51 -17.25
N SER A 347 6.06 -1.93 -16.57
CA SER A 347 4.97 -2.63 -15.87
C SER A 347 5.46 -3.71 -14.89
N LEU A 348 6.24 -3.31 -13.87
CA LEU A 348 6.84 -4.19 -12.87
C LEU A 348 5.87 -5.22 -12.27
N TYR A 349 4.75 -4.81 -11.67
CA TYR A 349 3.86 -5.78 -11.01
C TYR A 349 3.23 -6.79 -11.97
N PRO A 350 2.74 -6.39 -13.17
CA PRO A 350 2.34 -7.36 -14.19
C PRO A 350 3.46 -8.33 -14.60
N PHE A 351 4.70 -7.86 -14.78
CA PHE A 351 5.85 -8.72 -15.05
C PHE A 351 6.05 -9.78 -13.96
N ILE A 352 6.06 -9.32 -12.70
CA ILE A 352 6.26 -10.17 -11.53
C ILE A 352 5.13 -11.18 -11.43
N ASN A 353 3.87 -10.78 -11.64
CA ASN A 353 2.73 -11.69 -11.58
C ASN A 353 2.76 -12.79 -12.66
N VAL A 354 3.42 -12.56 -13.80
CA VAL A 354 3.58 -13.56 -14.88
C VAL A 354 4.77 -14.50 -14.66
N THR A 355 5.82 -14.00 -14.00
CA THR A 355 7.09 -14.73 -13.83
C THR A 355 7.23 -15.40 -12.46
N THR A 356 6.42 -15.02 -11.48
CA THR A 356 6.48 -15.56 -10.11
C THR A 356 5.74 -16.87 -9.97
N ASN A 357 6.35 -17.81 -9.27
CA ASN A 357 5.69 -19.01 -8.79
C ASN A 357 4.98 -18.73 -7.46
N TYR A 358 3.66 -18.75 -7.43
CA TYR A 358 2.88 -18.38 -6.25
C TYR A 358 2.57 -19.58 -5.36
N PRO A 359 2.59 -19.44 -4.02
CA PRO A 359 2.04 -20.43 -3.12
C PRO A 359 0.51 -20.51 -3.27
N ILE A 360 -0.03 -21.72 -3.31
CA ILE A 360 -1.46 -22.00 -3.44
C ILE A 360 -1.95 -22.95 -2.34
N GLY A 361 -3.26 -23.01 -2.13
CA GLY A 361 -3.85 -23.77 -1.02
C GLY A 361 -3.53 -23.19 0.36
N HIS A 362 -3.34 -24.08 1.35
CA HIS A 362 -3.01 -23.75 2.73
C HIS A 362 -1.64 -24.35 3.12
N PRO A 363 -0.87 -23.69 4.00
CA PRO A 363 0.44 -24.17 4.41
C PRO A 363 0.36 -25.26 5.49
N ASN A 364 1.40 -26.09 5.55
CA ASN A 364 1.75 -26.84 6.75
C ASN A 364 2.40 -25.90 7.77
N VAL A 365 2.03 -26.06 9.05
CA VAL A 365 2.53 -25.24 10.15
C VAL A 365 3.56 -26.03 10.94
N TYR A 366 4.76 -25.48 11.07
CA TYR A 366 5.82 -26.05 11.91
C TYR A 366 6.20 -25.12 13.06
N ILE A 367 6.19 -25.70 14.26
CA ILE A 367 6.58 -25.08 15.53
C ILE A 367 7.91 -25.73 15.94
N LEU A 368 9.04 -25.05 15.67
CA LEU A 368 10.37 -25.66 15.74
C LEU A 368 11.20 -25.12 16.90
N ASN A 369 11.37 -23.79 16.97
CA ASN A 369 12.25 -23.13 17.93
C ASN A 369 13.66 -23.74 18.00
N GLU A 370 14.26 -23.99 16.83
CA GLU A 370 15.54 -24.68 16.66
C GLU A 370 16.69 -23.69 16.48
N ASP A 371 17.82 -23.97 17.13
CA ASP A 371 19.07 -23.28 16.81
C ASP A 371 19.61 -23.85 15.48
N VAL A 372 19.91 -22.95 14.55
CA VAL A 372 20.40 -23.29 13.20
C VAL A 372 21.62 -22.44 12.88
N TYR A 373 22.30 -22.75 11.78
CA TYR A 373 23.37 -21.90 11.26
C TYR A 373 23.30 -21.87 9.75
N TRP A 374 22.44 -21.00 9.20
CA TRP A 374 22.27 -20.85 7.76
C TRP A 374 23.05 -19.65 7.27
N THR A 375 23.84 -19.86 6.24
CA THR A 375 24.77 -18.88 5.66
C THR A 375 24.62 -18.74 4.15
N CYS A 376 23.89 -19.66 3.51
CA CYS A 376 23.56 -19.60 2.09
C CYS A 376 22.14 -20.12 1.84
N SER A 377 21.57 -19.82 0.68
CA SER A 377 20.22 -20.25 0.32
C SER A 377 20.00 -21.77 0.38
N ASN A 378 21.04 -22.58 0.10
CA ASN A 378 20.97 -24.04 0.18
C ASN A 378 20.76 -24.59 1.60
N ASP A 379 21.04 -23.80 2.64
CA ASP A 379 20.81 -24.19 4.02
C ASP A 379 19.31 -24.14 4.39
N ASN A 380 18.53 -23.31 3.68
CA ASN A 380 17.09 -23.19 3.88
C ASN A 380 16.35 -24.34 3.18
N LYS A 381 15.87 -25.31 3.96
CA LYS A 381 15.10 -26.47 3.49
C LYS A 381 13.67 -26.14 3.04
N TYR A 382 13.19 -24.92 3.30
CA TYR A 382 11.81 -24.50 3.04
C TYR A 382 11.76 -23.49 1.87
N GLU A 383 11.77 -24.01 0.65
CA GLU A 383 11.87 -23.21 -0.57
C GLU A 383 10.63 -22.33 -0.83
N LEU A 384 9.45 -22.78 -0.41
CA LEU A 384 8.18 -22.06 -0.58
C LEU A 384 7.49 -21.87 0.76
N ALA A 385 7.99 -20.91 1.55
CA ALA A 385 7.51 -20.72 2.91
C ALA A 385 7.53 -19.27 3.37
N ILE A 386 6.76 -19.00 4.43
CA ILE A 386 6.96 -17.82 5.28
C ILE A 386 7.66 -18.31 6.54
N LEU A 387 8.80 -17.70 6.88
CA LEU A 387 9.63 -18.12 8.00
C LEU A 387 9.71 -17.00 9.03
N LYS A 388 9.74 -17.38 10.31
CA LYS A 388 10.12 -16.52 11.43
C LYS A 388 11.49 -16.97 11.93
N VAL A 389 12.49 -16.10 11.78
CA VAL A 389 13.90 -16.42 12.02
C VAL A 389 14.59 -15.32 12.81
N PHE A 390 15.61 -15.66 13.59
CA PHE A 390 16.57 -14.69 14.09
C PHE A 390 17.68 -14.54 13.04
N VAL A 391 17.76 -13.34 12.44
CA VAL A 391 18.67 -13.05 11.35
C VAL A 391 19.70 -12.01 11.78
N ILE A 392 20.94 -12.20 11.36
CA ILE A 392 22.09 -11.34 11.62
C ILE A 392 22.58 -10.82 10.27
N PRO A 393 22.66 -9.49 10.06
CA PRO A 393 23.14 -8.94 8.81
C PRO A 393 24.67 -9.02 8.74
N PRO A 394 25.28 -9.04 7.53
CA PRO A 394 26.73 -8.92 7.39
C PRO A 394 27.21 -7.56 7.90
N ARG A 395 28.49 -7.47 8.30
CA ARG A 395 29.08 -6.20 8.79
C ARG A 395 29.15 -5.12 7.72
N LYS A 396 29.26 -5.55 6.46
CA LYS A 396 29.29 -4.70 5.27
C LYS A 396 28.30 -5.24 4.25
N ILE A 397 27.53 -4.35 3.65
CA ILE A 397 26.64 -4.67 2.54
C ILE A 397 26.46 -3.45 1.66
N ASP A 398 26.33 -3.68 0.36
CA ASP A 398 26.11 -2.64 -0.63
C ASP A 398 24.64 -2.19 -0.70
N VAL A 399 23.68 -3.13 -0.63
CA VAL A 399 22.24 -2.81 -0.58
C VAL A 399 21.51 -3.68 0.44
N PRO A 400 20.87 -3.10 1.48
CA PRO A 400 20.09 -3.87 2.45
C PRO A 400 18.90 -4.61 1.83
N ILE A 401 18.78 -5.91 2.14
CA ILE A 401 17.76 -6.82 1.59
C ILE A 401 16.52 -6.81 2.48
N LEU A 402 16.64 -7.26 3.73
CA LEU A 402 15.50 -7.44 4.62
C LEU A 402 15.05 -6.11 5.23
N PRO A 403 13.76 -5.77 5.14
CA PRO A 403 13.22 -4.59 5.81
C PRO A 403 13.13 -4.79 7.32
N VAL A 404 13.34 -3.71 8.08
CA VAL A 404 13.18 -3.69 9.54
C VAL A 404 12.18 -2.60 9.92
N LYS A 405 11.22 -2.90 10.78
CA LYS A 405 10.37 -1.88 11.40
C LYS A 405 10.88 -1.61 12.81
N SER A 406 11.27 -0.36 13.10
CA SER A 406 11.56 0.09 14.46
C SER A 406 10.72 1.34 14.73
N ASN A 407 9.99 1.35 15.86
CA ASN A 407 9.09 2.44 16.25
C ASN A 407 8.10 2.86 15.13
N ASP A 408 7.43 1.89 14.50
CA ASP A 408 6.51 2.09 13.36
C ASP A 408 7.12 2.76 12.12
N ARG A 409 8.46 2.92 12.07
CA ARG A 409 9.17 3.40 10.89
C ARG A 409 9.79 2.22 10.15
N LEU A 410 9.59 2.21 8.84
CA LEU A 410 10.29 1.29 7.96
C LEU A 410 11.73 1.77 7.79
N LEU A 411 12.65 1.12 8.48
CA LEU A 411 14.07 1.33 8.35
C LEU A 411 14.63 0.28 7.39
N LYS A 412 15.60 0.70 6.57
CA LYS A 412 16.53 -0.22 5.93
C LYS A 412 17.69 -0.40 6.93
N ASN A 413 17.39 -0.94 8.11
CA ASN A 413 18.43 -1.03 9.15
C ASN A 413 19.40 -2.15 8.80
N ASN A 414 20.68 -1.80 8.75
CA ASN A 414 21.67 -2.55 9.52
C ASN A 414 21.64 -1.95 10.93
N PRO A 415 21.21 -2.67 11.98
CA PRO A 415 21.15 -2.09 13.33
C PRO A 415 22.47 -1.45 13.78
N GLU A 416 23.64 -1.91 13.33
CA GLU A 416 24.71 -1.00 12.86
C GLU A 416 25.81 -1.75 12.06
N GLY A 417 25.77 -1.58 10.74
CA GLY A 417 26.61 -2.20 9.70
C GLY A 417 26.70 -1.22 8.54
N GLY A 418 27.88 -0.98 7.99
CA GLY A 418 28.11 0.15 7.09
C GLY A 418 28.45 -0.27 5.67
N VAL A 419 28.14 0.62 4.72
CA VAL A 419 28.47 0.47 3.29
C VAL A 419 29.94 0.86 3.01
N GLN A 420 30.64 1.46 3.96
CA GLN A 420 31.99 2.02 3.77
C GLN A 420 33.11 1.06 4.20
N GLU A 421 34.26 1.14 3.53
CA GLU A 421 35.41 0.27 3.80
C GLU A 421 35.99 0.48 5.21
N ASP A 422 35.90 1.69 5.75
CA ASP A 422 36.39 2.14 7.06
C ASP A 422 35.36 1.99 8.19
N TYR A 423 34.17 1.46 7.92
CA TYR A 423 33.14 1.27 8.92
C TYR A 423 33.51 0.19 9.96
N TYR A 424 33.39 0.53 11.25
CA TYR A 424 33.62 -0.38 12.39
C TYR A 424 32.45 -0.32 13.39
N CYS A 425 31.74 -1.45 13.53
CA CYS A 425 30.68 -1.65 14.52
C CYS A 425 31.23 -2.38 15.76
N GLN A 426 31.00 -1.80 16.95
CA GLN A 426 31.41 -2.37 18.23
C GLN A 426 30.44 -3.40 18.81
N HIS A 427 29.24 -3.52 18.25
CA HIS A 427 28.22 -4.43 18.74
C HIS A 427 28.47 -5.87 18.29
N THR A 428 28.02 -6.79 19.14
CA THR A 428 28.09 -8.23 18.89
C THR A 428 27.05 -8.64 17.85
N ASP A 429 27.23 -9.82 17.25
CA ASP A 429 26.29 -10.33 16.26
C ASP A 429 24.89 -10.58 16.87
N GLN A 430 24.81 -10.88 18.16
CA GLN A 430 23.55 -10.98 18.90
C GLN A 430 22.84 -9.62 19.02
N GLN A 431 23.58 -8.54 19.26
CA GLN A 431 23.03 -7.19 19.34
C GLN A 431 22.59 -6.64 17.98
N ARG A 432 23.26 -7.09 16.90
CA ARG A 432 22.96 -6.73 15.52
C ARG A 432 21.85 -7.59 14.91
N GLY A 433 21.52 -8.72 15.50
CA GLY A 433 20.47 -9.60 15.01
C GLY A 433 19.07 -9.16 15.43
N TRP A 434 18.06 -9.57 14.69
CA TRP A 434 16.66 -9.34 15.05
C TRP A 434 15.77 -10.50 14.58
N VAL A 435 14.57 -10.59 15.16
CA VAL A 435 13.54 -11.51 14.67
C VAL A 435 12.87 -10.94 13.42
N SER A 436 12.98 -11.66 12.32
CA SER A 436 12.38 -11.31 11.05
C SER A 436 11.31 -12.33 10.65
N THR A 437 10.14 -11.85 10.22
CA THR A 437 9.19 -12.65 9.45
C THR A 437 9.34 -12.28 7.98
N CYS A 438 9.68 -13.25 7.14
CA CYS A 438 9.97 -13.01 5.73
C CYS A 438 9.59 -14.21 4.86
N THR A 439 9.42 -13.96 3.56
CA THR A 439 9.25 -15.03 2.56
C THR A 439 10.58 -15.73 2.31
N SER A 440 10.55 -17.03 2.02
CA SER A 440 11.71 -17.82 1.61
C SER A 440 12.49 -17.16 0.47
N VAL A 441 11.80 -16.55 -0.51
CA VAL A 441 12.45 -15.88 -1.64
C VAL A 441 13.31 -14.67 -1.24
N GLU A 442 12.90 -13.90 -0.23
CA GLU A 442 13.70 -12.77 0.28
C GLU A 442 14.79 -13.25 1.24
N LEU A 443 14.50 -14.28 2.05
CA LEU A 443 15.48 -14.86 2.96
C LEU A 443 16.65 -15.48 2.20
N ASN A 444 16.38 -16.24 1.13
CA ASN A 444 17.41 -16.88 0.33
C ASN A 444 18.34 -15.83 -0.31
N VAL A 445 17.77 -14.75 -0.86
CA VAL A 445 18.57 -13.62 -1.38
C VAL A 445 19.39 -12.95 -0.27
N ALA A 446 18.86 -12.83 0.94
CA ALA A 446 19.61 -12.27 2.06
C ALA A 446 20.77 -13.18 2.49
N LEU A 447 20.55 -14.48 2.58
CA LEU A 447 21.58 -15.47 2.91
C LEU A 447 22.72 -15.43 1.90
N ASP A 448 22.41 -15.44 0.60
CA ASP A 448 23.40 -15.37 -0.48
C ASP A 448 24.20 -14.04 -0.48
N GLU A 449 23.66 -13.00 0.16
CA GLU A 449 24.27 -11.69 0.36
C GLU A 449 24.92 -11.52 1.76
N GLY A 450 25.17 -12.65 2.45
CA GLY A 450 25.98 -12.71 3.67
C GLY A 450 25.21 -12.54 4.99
N TYR A 451 23.87 -12.59 4.97
CA TYR A 451 23.09 -12.69 6.21
C TYR A 451 23.26 -14.09 6.82
N ILE A 452 23.17 -14.18 8.14
CA ILE A 452 23.24 -15.44 8.88
C ILE A 452 21.94 -15.63 9.65
N VAL A 453 21.35 -16.82 9.58
CA VAL A 453 20.25 -17.21 10.48
C VAL A 453 20.80 -18.11 11.56
N THR A 454 20.60 -17.72 12.82
CA THR A 454 21.04 -18.51 13.99
C THR A 454 19.90 -19.22 14.70
N LYS A 455 18.65 -18.86 14.40
CA LYS A 455 17.47 -19.47 15.03
C LYS A 455 16.27 -19.52 14.09
N LEU A 456 15.58 -20.65 14.07
CA LEU A 456 14.36 -20.89 13.32
C LEU A 456 13.19 -21.10 14.28
N PHE A 457 12.27 -20.14 14.34
CA PHE A 457 11.15 -20.19 15.29
C PHE A 457 9.95 -20.94 14.74
N ARG A 458 9.48 -20.55 13.55
CA ARG A 458 8.23 -21.01 12.93
C ARG A 458 8.35 -21.03 11.41
N VAL A 459 7.63 -21.96 10.78
CA VAL A 459 7.53 -22.07 9.32
C VAL A 459 6.09 -22.30 8.89
N LEU A 460 5.63 -21.54 7.90
CA LEU A 460 4.43 -21.81 7.12
C LEU A 460 4.86 -22.27 5.73
N GLU A 461 4.94 -23.58 5.52
CA GLU A 461 5.39 -24.19 4.27
C GLU A 461 4.22 -24.49 3.34
N TYR A 462 4.29 -24.05 2.09
CA TYR A 462 3.33 -24.43 1.07
C TYR A 462 3.88 -25.59 0.25
N THR A 463 3.13 -26.69 0.18
CA THR A 463 3.51 -27.88 -0.58
C THR A 463 3.13 -27.79 -2.06
N SER A 464 2.35 -26.77 -2.44
CA SER A 464 1.84 -26.57 -3.80
C SER A 464 2.08 -25.15 -4.27
N SER A 465 2.35 -25.00 -5.57
CA SER A 465 2.58 -23.71 -6.21
C SER A 465 1.97 -23.61 -7.61
N ASP A 466 1.81 -22.39 -8.11
CA ASP A 466 1.33 -22.11 -9.47
C ASP A 466 2.06 -20.90 -10.09
N ASN A 467 2.81 -21.14 -11.16
CA ASN A 467 3.50 -20.12 -11.96
C ASN A 467 2.63 -19.55 -13.11
N SER A 468 1.39 -20.01 -13.22
CA SER A 468 0.40 -19.62 -14.23
C SER A 468 -0.78 -18.83 -13.64
N LEU A 469 -0.83 -18.66 -12.31
CA LEU A 469 -1.96 -18.10 -11.56
C LEU A 469 -2.54 -16.81 -12.17
N PHE A 470 -1.66 -15.89 -12.59
CA PHE A 470 -2.06 -14.61 -13.18
C PHE A 470 -1.85 -14.51 -14.68
N ARG A 471 -1.22 -15.50 -15.33
CA ARG A 471 -0.79 -15.40 -16.74
C ARG A 471 -1.91 -15.00 -17.68
N SER A 472 -3.03 -15.73 -17.64
CA SER A 472 -4.16 -15.46 -18.52
C SER A 472 -4.81 -14.08 -18.28
N TYR A 473 -4.92 -13.66 -17.02
CA TYR A 473 -5.47 -12.34 -16.66
C TYR A 473 -4.54 -11.20 -17.11
N ILE A 474 -3.24 -11.33 -16.86
CA ILE A 474 -2.26 -10.32 -17.26
C ILE A 474 -2.16 -10.25 -18.78
N ALA A 475 -2.16 -11.39 -19.48
CA ALA A 475 -2.10 -11.43 -20.93
C ALA A 475 -3.27 -10.67 -21.57
N GLU A 476 -4.49 -10.86 -21.08
CA GLU A 476 -5.69 -10.19 -21.56
C GLU A 476 -5.60 -8.66 -21.44
N PHE A 477 -5.33 -8.13 -20.23
CA PHE A 477 -5.28 -6.69 -20.04
C PHE A 477 -3.99 -6.06 -20.57
N MET A 478 -2.88 -6.80 -20.66
CA MET A 478 -1.69 -6.30 -21.33
C MET A 478 -1.89 -6.18 -22.83
N ALA A 479 -2.57 -7.13 -23.48
CA ALA A 479 -2.92 -7.01 -24.89
C ALA A 479 -3.70 -5.71 -25.12
N GLN A 480 -4.74 -5.44 -24.33
CA GLN A 480 -5.51 -4.19 -24.41
C GLN A 480 -4.65 -2.94 -24.18
N LYS A 481 -3.75 -2.98 -23.21
CA LYS A 481 -2.84 -1.86 -22.93
C LYS A 481 -1.88 -1.61 -24.10
N ILE A 482 -1.34 -2.66 -24.72
CA ILE A 482 -0.42 -2.57 -25.85
C ILE A 482 -1.15 -2.07 -27.10
N HIS A 483 -2.32 -2.65 -27.43
CA HIS A 483 -3.20 -2.18 -28.51
C HIS A 483 -3.49 -0.68 -28.38
N SER A 484 -3.89 -0.25 -27.18
CA SER A 484 -4.20 1.16 -26.89
C SER A 484 -2.97 2.06 -26.81
N SER A 485 -1.75 1.51 -26.79
CA SER A 485 -0.52 2.30 -26.84
C SER A 485 -0.04 2.53 -28.27
N GLY A 486 -0.32 1.58 -29.17
CA GLY A 486 0.31 1.52 -30.49
C GLY A 486 1.76 1.04 -30.40
N PHE A 487 2.42 0.96 -31.55
CA PHE A 487 3.86 0.68 -31.61
C PHE A 487 4.67 1.87 -31.10
N ASP A 488 5.79 1.56 -30.45
CA ASP A 488 6.78 2.57 -30.07
C ASP A 488 7.37 3.25 -31.32
N ASP A 489 7.75 4.53 -31.21
CA ASP A 489 8.29 5.29 -32.34
C ASP A 489 9.58 4.68 -32.92
N SER A 490 10.34 3.93 -32.13
CA SER A 490 11.53 3.19 -32.61
C SER A 490 11.23 1.96 -33.46
N ILE A 491 10.00 1.43 -33.35
CA ILE A 491 9.56 0.19 -34.04
C ILE A 491 8.57 0.53 -35.16
N LYS A 492 7.75 1.56 -34.94
CA LYS A 492 6.63 1.94 -35.79
C LYS A 492 7.06 2.20 -37.22
N GLY A 493 6.40 1.53 -38.17
CA GLY A 493 6.69 1.64 -39.59
C GLY A 493 7.78 0.69 -40.09
N ASN A 494 8.44 -0.07 -39.21
CA ASN A 494 9.34 -1.15 -39.57
C ASN A 494 8.63 -2.51 -39.42
N ALA A 495 8.20 -3.10 -40.54
CA ALA A 495 7.39 -4.32 -40.54
C ALA A 495 8.08 -5.50 -39.82
N GLU A 496 9.38 -5.69 -40.01
CA GLU A 496 10.14 -6.78 -39.38
C GLU A 496 10.28 -6.57 -37.86
N ALA A 497 10.50 -5.33 -37.43
CA ALA A 497 10.57 -5.00 -36.01
C ALA A 497 9.19 -5.14 -35.33
N GLU A 498 8.12 -4.73 -36.02
CA GLU A 498 6.73 -4.92 -35.55
C GLU A 498 6.39 -6.42 -35.43
N ASP A 499 6.72 -7.24 -36.43
CA ASP A 499 6.48 -8.69 -36.40
C ASP A 499 7.29 -9.39 -35.31
N ARG A 500 8.54 -8.98 -35.12
CA ARG A 500 9.38 -9.47 -34.03
C ARG A 500 8.78 -9.13 -32.67
N PHE A 501 8.35 -7.89 -32.46
CA PHE A 501 7.72 -7.46 -31.22
C PHE A 501 6.43 -8.25 -30.93
N ILE A 502 5.57 -8.47 -31.92
CA ILE A 502 4.34 -9.27 -31.78
C ILE A 502 4.67 -10.71 -31.39
N ARG A 503 5.63 -11.33 -32.09
CA ARG A 503 6.07 -12.71 -31.82
C ARG A 503 6.65 -12.84 -30.42
N GLU A 504 7.55 -11.95 -30.01
CA GLU A 504 8.17 -11.96 -28.68
C GLU A 504 7.14 -11.76 -27.56
N CYS A 505 6.08 -10.96 -27.80
CA CYS A 505 4.98 -10.81 -26.85
C CYS A 505 4.22 -12.14 -26.64
N ALA A 506 4.00 -12.90 -27.71
CA ALA A 506 3.36 -14.22 -27.64
C ALA A 506 4.27 -15.27 -27.00
N GLU A 507 5.52 -15.38 -27.47
CA GLU A 507 6.48 -16.40 -27.04
C GLU A 507 6.91 -16.24 -25.57
N ASN A 508 7.13 -15.00 -25.11
CA ASN A 508 7.66 -14.76 -23.77
C ASN A 508 6.58 -14.64 -22.69
N PHE A 509 5.38 -14.17 -23.05
CA PHE A 509 4.36 -13.76 -22.08
C PHE A 509 2.94 -14.24 -22.38
N ASP A 510 2.74 -15.05 -23.42
CA ASP A 510 1.42 -15.51 -23.87
C ASP A 510 0.48 -14.33 -24.26
N ILE A 511 1.05 -13.18 -24.64
CA ILE A 511 0.28 -11.97 -25.00
C ILE A 511 0.02 -11.97 -26.51
N ILE A 512 -1.23 -12.17 -26.89
CA ILE A 512 -1.64 -12.16 -28.29
C ILE A 512 -1.94 -10.73 -28.74
N ILE A 513 -1.15 -10.22 -29.70
CA ILE A 513 -1.31 -8.88 -30.26
C ILE A 513 -1.92 -8.94 -31.66
N ASP A 514 -3.05 -8.26 -31.85
CA ASP A 514 -3.65 -8.00 -33.16
C ASP A 514 -3.16 -6.64 -33.68
N ARG A 515 -2.42 -6.67 -34.79
CA ARG A 515 -1.85 -5.48 -35.45
C ARG A 515 -2.92 -4.44 -35.79
N ASN A 516 -4.13 -4.87 -36.18
CA ASN A 516 -5.19 -3.96 -36.59
C ASN A 516 -5.77 -3.14 -35.43
N LYS A 517 -5.52 -3.57 -34.18
CA LYS A 517 -5.99 -2.89 -32.97
C LYS A 517 -4.94 -1.94 -32.38
N MET A 518 -3.75 -1.83 -32.97
CA MET A 518 -2.63 -0.99 -32.50
C MET A 518 -2.85 0.51 -32.75
N ILE A 519 -3.95 1.05 -32.21
CA ILE A 519 -4.36 2.44 -32.37
C ILE A 519 -4.23 3.17 -31.03
N PRO A 520 -3.39 4.23 -30.94
CA PRO A 520 -3.20 4.97 -29.70
C PRO A 520 -4.52 5.53 -29.13
N ASN A 521 -4.85 5.12 -27.89
CA ASN A 521 -5.95 5.63 -27.11
C ASN A 521 -5.53 5.74 -25.63
N LYS A 522 -5.29 6.98 -25.18
CA LYS A 522 -4.79 7.26 -23.82
C LYS A 522 -5.74 6.78 -22.71
N GLY A 523 -7.05 6.81 -22.93
CA GLY A 523 -8.03 6.41 -21.94
C GLY A 523 -8.15 4.92 -21.74
N ARG A 524 -8.35 4.19 -22.85
CA ARG A 524 -8.39 2.71 -22.83
C ARG A 524 -7.09 2.15 -22.26
N ARG A 525 -5.94 2.73 -22.63
CA ARG A 525 -4.64 2.41 -22.01
C ARG A 525 -4.66 2.59 -20.49
N THR A 526 -5.25 3.69 -20.01
CA THR A 526 -5.36 3.97 -18.57
C THR A 526 -6.23 2.95 -17.86
N GLN A 527 -7.36 2.55 -18.45
CA GLN A 527 -8.24 1.52 -17.87
C GLN A 527 -7.59 0.14 -17.81
N ALA A 528 -6.97 -0.31 -18.91
CA ALA A 528 -6.22 -1.56 -18.92
C ALA A 528 -5.11 -1.55 -17.85
N LYS A 529 -4.40 -0.41 -17.71
CA LYS A 529 -3.41 -0.21 -16.63
C LYS A 529 -4.04 -0.30 -15.23
N LEU A 530 -5.25 0.24 -15.03
CA LEU A 530 -5.98 0.08 -13.77
C LEU A 530 -6.30 -1.40 -13.50
N CYS A 531 -6.77 -2.16 -14.49
CA CYS A 531 -7.08 -3.58 -14.32
C CYS A 531 -5.85 -4.42 -13.96
N LEU A 532 -4.70 -4.09 -14.54
CA LEU A 532 -3.41 -4.74 -14.25
C LEU A 532 -2.90 -4.45 -12.84
N ASN A 533 -3.04 -3.21 -12.37
CA ASN A 533 -2.44 -2.77 -11.11
C ASN A 533 -3.34 -2.95 -9.87
N ASN A 534 -4.66 -3.06 -10.04
CA ASN A 534 -5.60 -3.12 -8.90
C ASN A 534 -5.93 -4.55 -8.44
N LEU A 535 -5.66 -5.58 -9.24
CA LEU A 535 -6.01 -6.96 -8.88
C LEU A 535 -5.20 -7.46 -7.68
N TRP A 536 -3.87 -7.48 -7.79
CA TRP A 536 -3.00 -8.09 -6.78
C TRP A 536 -3.13 -7.40 -5.41
N GLY A 537 -3.34 -6.07 -5.39
CA GLY A 537 -3.53 -5.30 -4.16
C GLY A 537 -4.87 -5.59 -3.47
N ARG A 538 -5.88 -6.10 -4.20
CA ARG A 538 -7.17 -6.49 -3.64
C ARG A 538 -7.07 -7.76 -2.79
N PHE A 539 -6.05 -8.59 -2.97
CA PHE A 539 -5.81 -9.75 -2.12
C PHE A 539 -5.34 -9.37 -0.69
N SER A 540 -4.76 -8.19 -0.50
CA SER A 540 -4.27 -7.72 0.81
C SER A 540 -5.25 -6.77 1.52
N LEU A 541 -6.54 -6.84 1.18
CA LEU A 541 -7.60 -6.10 1.87
C LEU A 541 -7.44 -6.20 3.38
N ARG A 542 -7.57 -5.05 4.06
CA ARG A 542 -7.52 -5.00 5.51
C ARG A 542 -8.90 -5.36 6.05
N ASN A 543 -8.99 -6.47 6.78
CA ASN A 543 -10.27 -6.97 7.32
C ASN A 543 -10.67 -6.28 8.64
N PHE A 544 -9.73 -5.59 9.31
CA PHE A 544 -9.97 -4.94 10.61
C PHE A 544 -9.41 -3.51 10.69
N GLY A 545 -9.87 -2.72 11.66
CA GLY A 545 -9.31 -1.38 11.93
C GLY A 545 -9.69 -0.30 10.91
N LEU A 546 -10.68 -0.57 10.05
CA LEU A 546 -11.30 0.43 9.17
C LEU A 546 -12.50 1.04 9.89
N SER A 547 -12.48 2.35 10.13
CA SER A 547 -13.59 3.05 10.78
C SER A 547 -14.82 3.01 9.89
N GLN A 548 -15.92 2.55 10.46
CA GLN A 548 -17.24 2.57 9.87
C GLN A 548 -18.03 3.73 10.46
N CYS A 549 -18.99 4.23 9.68
CA CYS A 549 -19.82 5.35 10.05
C CYS A 549 -21.28 4.96 9.82
N THR A 550 -22.10 5.10 10.85
CA THR A 550 -23.54 4.86 10.77
C THR A 550 -24.26 6.16 11.08
N ILE A 551 -25.07 6.64 10.12
CA ILE A 551 -25.96 7.78 10.31
C ILE A 551 -27.33 7.21 10.70
N THR A 552 -27.91 7.68 11.80
CA THR A 552 -29.22 7.20 12.24
C THR A 552 -29.99 8.25 13.03
N ASP A 553 -31.31 8.21 12.89
CA ASP A 553 -32.32 8.91 13.67
C ASP A 553 -32.96 8.02 14.76
N SER A 554 -32.51 6.77 14.88
CA SER A 554 -33.17 5.74 15.70
C SER A 554 -32.39 5.47 16.99
N PRO A 555 -33.00 5.71 18.16
CA PRO A 555 -32.43 5.32 19.45
C PRO A 555 -32.12 3.82 19.55
N ALA A 556 -32.89 2.97 18.86
CA ALA A 556 -32.65 1.53 18.82
C ALA A 556 -31.37 1.18 18.05
N THR A 557 -31.11 1.84 16.91
CA THR A 557 -29.87 1.64 16.14
C THR A 557 -28.66 2.14 16.92
N TRP A 558 -28.79 3.29 17.59
CA TRP A 558 -27.78 3.82 18.50
C TRP A 558 -27.41 2.80 19.58
N ARG A 559 -28.40 2.34 20.34
CA ARG A 559 -28.18 1.38 21.44
C ARG A 559 -27.56 0.08 20.92
N LYS A 560 -28.03 -0.41 19.77
CA LYS A 560 -27.48 -1.58 19.09
C LYS A 560 -25.99 -1.44 18.75
N ILE A 561 -25.48 -0.24 18.49
CA ILE A 561 -24.05 -0.05 18.15
C ILE A 561 -23.21 0.15 19.41
N VAL A 562 -23.71 0.90 20.39
CA VAL A 562 -22.98 1.23 21.63
C VAL A 562 -22.85 0.02 22.54
N ASP A 563 -23.89 -0.80 22.63
CA ASP A 563 -23.90 -1.99 23.49
C ASP A 563 -23.27 -3.21 22.82
N ASP A 564 -22.88 -3.11 21.55
CA ASP A 564 -22.29 -4.21 20.79
C ASP A 564 -20.84 -4.46 21.25
N PRO A 565 -20.55 -5.57 21.93
CA PRO A 565 -19.21 -5.83 22.46
C PRO A 565 -18.17 -6.04 21.35
N SER A 566 -18.59 -6.32 20.11
CA SER A 566 -17.71 -6.41 18.94
C SER A 566 -17.24 -5.05 18.44
N LYS A 567 -17.91 -3.96 18.85
CA LYS A 567 -17.64 -2.61 18.37
C LYS A 567 -16.92 -1.77 19.40
N GLU A 568 -16.10 -0.86 18.90
CA GLU A 568 -15.48 0.22 19.65
C GLU A 568 -15.98 1.53 19.06
N VAL A 569 -16.80 2.25 19.84
CA VAL A 569 -17.32 3.56 19.43
C VAL A 569 -16.23 4.60 19.62
N SER A 570 -15.78 5.17 18.49
CA SER A 570 -14.69 6.14 18.45
C SER A 570 -15.17 7.58 18.60
N SER A 571 -16.35 7.91 18.07
CA SER A 571 -16.96 9.23 18.24
C SER A 571 -18.43 9.22 17.84
N VAL A 572 -19.16 10.21 18.37
CA VAL A 572 -20.59 10.39 18.14
C VAL A 572 -20.82 11.85 17.91
N ASP A 573 -21.34 12.19 16.75
CA ASP A 573 -21.60 13.56 16.35
C ASP A 573 -23.08 13.76 16.09
N GLU A 574 -23.65 14.77 16.74
CA GLU A 574 -24.96 15.29 16.38
C GLU A 574 -24.83 16.04 15.04
N LEU A 575 -25.52 15.57 14.00
CA LEU A 575 -25.59 16.23 12.70
C LEU A 575 -26.75 17.23 12.68
N THR A 576 -27.89 16.81 13.21
CA THR A 576 -29.08 17.61 13.49
C THR A 576 -29.66 17.14 14.83
N PRO A 577 -30.61 17.87 15.44
CA PRO A 577 -31.22 17.46 16.71
C PRO A 577 -31.75 16.02 16.73
N ASP A 578 -32.16 15.50 15.56
CA ASP A 578 -32.74 14.16 15.42
C ASP A 578 -31.81 13.15 14.74
N ILE A 579 -30.63 13.55 14.25
CA ILE A 579 -29.74 12.69 13.47
C ILE A 579 -28.34 12.68 14.06
N ILE A 580 -27.86 11.49 14.38
CA ILE A 580 -26.50 11.27 14.86
C ILE A 580 -25.65 10.49 13.84
N LEU A 581 -24.37 10.80 13.83
CA LEU A 581 -23.32 10.04 13.15
C LEU A 581 -22.48 9.30 14.19
N ILE A 582 -22.50 7.98 14.13
CA ILE A 582 -21.76 7.10 15.02
C ILE A 582 -20.55 6.56 14.25
N SER A 583 -19.35 6.93 14.68
CA SER A 583 -18.10 6.36 14.14
C SER A 583 -17.66 5.21 15.03
N HIS A 584 -17.54 4.01 14.46
CA HIS A 584 -17.15 2.80 15.21
C HIS A 584 -16.15 1.95 14.43
N LEU A 585 -15.47 1.05 15.15
CA LEU A 585 -14.52 0.07 14.63
C LEU A 585 -14.96 -1.31 15.10
N THR A 586 -14.87 -2.33 14.24
CA THR A 586 -14.95 -3.71 14.70
C THR A 586 -13.62 -4.08 15.36
N LYS A 587 -13.67 -4.58 16.60
CA LYS A 587 -12.51 -5.04 17.37
C LYS A 587 -11.85 -6.22 16.65
N LYS A 588 -10.52 -6.32 16.71
CA LYS A 588 -9.73 -7.34 16.00
C LYS A 588 -10.21 -8.76 16.28
N ASP A 589 -10.59 -9.06 17.52
CA ASP A 589 -11.03 -10.40 17.93
C ASP A 589 -12.30 -10.87 17.22
N TRP A 590 -13.10 -9.94 16.71
CA TRP A 590 -14.42 -10.13 16.12
C TRP A 590 -14.43 -10.05 14.59
N VAL A 591 -13.27 -9.94 13.97
CA VAL A 591 -13.15 -9.76 12.53
C VAL A 591 -13.27 -11.10 11.82
N GLU A 592 -14.14 -11.15 10.82
CA GLU A 592 -14.28 -12.27 9.89
C GLU A 592 -13.40 -12.04 8.66
N GLU A 593 -12.85 -13.12 8.12
CA GLU A 593 -12.07 -13.10 6.89
C GLU A 593 -12.95 -12.70 5.69
N HIS A 594 -12.49 -11.73 4.91
CA HIS A 594 -13.15 -11.42 3.65
C HIS A 594 -12.92 -12.55 2.63
N GLU A 595 -13.95 -12.97 1.91
CA GLU A 595 -13.96 -14.07 0.92
C GLU A 595 -12.92 -14.00 -0.22
N CYS A 596 -12.20 -12.89 -0.36
CA CYS A 596 -11.17 -12.72 -1.39
C CYS A 596 -9.85 -12.17 -0.82
N SER A 597 -9.71 -12.17 0.51
CA SER A 597 -8.49 -11.77 1.19
C SER A 597 -7.52 -12.95 1.25
N ASN A 598 -6.36 -12.76 0.65
CA ASN A 598 -5.19 -13.62 0.80
C ASN A 598 -3.92 -12.76 0.73
N VAL A 599 -3.46 -12.29 1.88
CA VAL A 599 -2.27 -11.42 1.94
C VAL A 599 -1.00 -12.10 1.43
N VAL A 600 -0.92 -13.43 1.41
CA VAL A 600 0.25 -14.21 0.97
C VAL A 600 0.51 -13.97 -0.52
N ILE A 601 -0.55 -13.88 -1.33
CA ILE A 601 -0.43 -13.55 -2.76
C ILE A 601 0.20 -12.16 -2.96
N SER A 602 -0.33 -11.14 -2.28
CA SER A 602 0.25 -9.78 -2.35
C SER A 602 1.67 -9.73 -1.80
N LEU A 603 1.95 -10.51 -0.75
CA LEU A 603 3.27 -10.63 -0.15
C LEU A 603 4.28 -11.15 -1.19
N TRP A 604 4.01 -12.28 -1.86
CA TRP A 604 4.87 -12.81 -2.91
C TRP A 604 5.08 -11.82 -4.06
N THR A 605 4.00 -11.20 -4.58
CA THR A 605 4.10 -10.17 -5.63
C THR A 605 5.05 -9.04 -5.21
N THR A 606 4.92 -8.53 -3.98
CA THR A 606 5.78 -7.41 -3.54
C THR A 606 7.22 -7.84 -3.22
N SER A 607 7.43 -9.03 -2.65
CA SER A 607 8.75 -9.59 -2.36
C SER A 607 9.55 -9.79 -3.65
N CYS A 608 8.97 -10.45 -4.66
CA CYS A 608 9.60 -10.64 -5.96
C CYS A 608 9.85 -9.30 -6.69
N ALA A 609 8.92 -8.33 -6.60
CA ALA A 609 9.12 -6.99 -7.15
C ALA A 609 10.29 -6.24 -6.48
N ARG A 610 10.43 -6.34 -5.15
CA ARG A 610 11.57 -5.76 -4.42
C ARG A 610 12.89 -6.41 -4.79
N ILE A 611 12.90 -7.73 -5.04
CA ILE A 611 14.09 -8.47 -5.48
C ILE A 611 14.50 -8.05 -6.89
N HIS A 612 13.54 -7.85 -7.80
CA HIS A 612 13.84 -7.37 -9.17
C HIS A 612 14.56 -6.02 -9.16
N LEU A 613 14.03 -5.05 -8.40
CA LEU A 613 14.69 -3.76 -8.24
C LEU A 613 16.02 -3.88 -7.49
N LEU A 614 16.11 -4.73 -6.45
CA LEU A 614 17.34 -4.98 -5.70
C LEU A 614 18.48 -5.44 -6.62
N LYS A 615 18.23 -6.40 -7.53
CA LYS A 615 19.23 -6.89 -8.48
C LYS A 615 19.78 -5.75 -9.36
N ALA A 616 18.91 -4.86 -9.84
CA ALA A 616 19.35 -3.69 -10.61
C ALA A 616 20.15 -2.70 -9.76
N MET A 617 19.72 -2.45 -8.51
CA MET A 617 20.47 -1.62 -7.57
C MET A 617 21.88 -2.18 -7.31
N GLN A 618 22.00 -3.49 -7.05
CA GLN A 618 23.27 -4.16 -6.83
C GLN A 618 24.14 -4.11 -8.08
N LYS A 619 23.58 -4.35 -9.29
CA LYS A 619 24.33 -4.22 -10.55
C LYS A 619 24.93 -2.81 -10.67
N VAL A 620 24.14 -1.76 -10.42
CA VAL A 620 24.62 -0.37 -10.44
C VAL A 620 25.70 -0.12 -9.38
N VAL A 621 25.48 -0.50 -8.13
CA VAL A 621 26.43 -0.18 -7.03
C VAL A 621 27.74 -0.98 -7.16
N ARG A 622 27.69 -2.19 -7.74
CA ARG A 622 28.87 -3.06 -7.95
C ARG A 622 29.65 -2.71 -9.22
N THR A 623 29.07 -1.98 -10.17
CA THR A 623 29.78 -1.54 -11.38
C THR A 623 30.71 -0.36 -11.06
N PRO A 624 32.01 -0.45 -11.38
CA PRO A 624 32.96 0.66 -11.17
C PRO A 624 32.51 1.96 -11.85
N GLY A 625 32.70 3.09 -11.16
CA GLY A 625 32.32 4.41 -11.67
C GLY A 625 30.82 4.71 -11.66
N CYS A 626 29.98 3.79 -11.18
CA CYS A 626 28.54 4.02 -11.05
C CYS A 626 28.17 4.49 -9.63
N THR A 627 27.10 5.27 -9.51
CA THR A 627 26.55 5.69 -8.21
C THR A 627 25.03 5.74 -8.25
N LEU A 628 24.38 4.94 -7.40
CA LEU A 628 22.93 4.97 -7.24
C LEU A 628 22.50 6.24 -6.47
N LEU A 629 21.55 7.01 -7.04
CA LEU A 629 21.08 8.29 -6.46
C LEU A 629 19.73 8.15 -5.78
N TYR A 630 18.78 7.45 -6.41
CA TYR A 630 17.39 7.38 -5.97
C TYR A 630 16.70 6.10 -6.43
N THR A 631 15.70 5.65 -5.68
CA THR A 631 14.80 4.55 -6.07
C THR A 631 13.35 4.89 -5.73
N ASP A 632 12.40 4.46 -6.56
CA ASP A 632 10.96 4.44 -6.21
C ASP A 632 10.24 3.26 -6.87
N THR A 633 10.08 2.17 -6.13
CA THR A 633 9.28 0.97 -6.47
C THR A 633 9.73 0.21 -7.71
N ASP A 634 9.57 0.79 -8.88
CA ASP A 634 9.88 0.28 -10.22
C ASP A 634 10.94 1.11 -10.95
N SER A 635 11.45 2.17 -10.31
CA SER A 635 12.37 3.09 -10.95
C SER A 635 13.65 3.32 -10.15
N LEU A 636 14.72 3.68 -10.86
CA LEU A 636 15.99 4.11 -10.27
C LEU A 636 16.63 5.26 -11.05
N ILE A 637 17.32 6.12 -10.32
CA ILE A 637 18.15 7.20 -10.87
C ILE A 637 19.58 6.95 -10.41
N PHE A 638 20.52 6.94 -11.34
CA PHE A 638 21.92 6.64 -11.05
C PHE A 638 22.85 7.36 -12.02
N VAL A 639 24.13 7.44 -11.63
CA VAL A 639 25.23 7.98 -12.43
C VAL A 639 26.04 6.81 -12.96
N HIS A 640 26.53 6.91 -14.19
CA HIS A 640 27.47 5.96 -14.79
C HIS A 640 28.39 6.68 -15.79
N PRO A 641 29.55 6.10 -16.15
CA PRO A 641 30.37 6.61 -17.25
C PRO A 641 29.62 6.52 -18.58
N ASP A 642 29.85 7.48 -19.49
CA ASP A 642 29.08 7.63 -20.74
C ASP A 642 29.01 6.33 -21.57
N GLU A 643 30.13 5.61 -21.68
CA GLU A 643 30.26 4.39 -22.49
C GLU A 643 29.94 3.09 -21.72
N MET A 644 29.56 3.18 -20.45
CA MET A 644 29.42 2.01 -19.57
C MET A 644 28.14 2.09 -18.74
N CYS A 645 26.99 2.02 -19.41
CA CYS A 645 25.72 1.84 -18.74
C CYS A 645 25.60 0.42 -18.16
N PRO A 646 25.44 0.24 -16.83
CA PRO A 646 25.36 -1.08 -16.20
C PRO A 646 24.05 -1.81 -16.48
N LEU A 647 22.99 -1.13 -16.94
CA LEU A 647 21.66 -1.73 -17.13
C LEU A 647 21.27 -1.78 -18.60
N ASP A 648 20.64 -2.90 -18.98
CA ASP A 648 20.14 -3.16 -20.32
C ASP A 648 18.72 -2.59 -20.48
N LEU A 649 18.47 -1.92 -21.60
CA LEU A 649 17.16 -1.36 -21.94
C LEU A 649 16.40 -2.26 -22.91
N GLY A 650 15.08 -2.21 -22.87
CA GLY A 650 14.26 -2.87 -23.88
C GLY A 650 12.76 -2.59 -23.75
N PRO A 651 11.98 -2.89 -24.80
CA PRO A 651 10.56 -2.52 -24.89
C PRO A 651 9.62 -3.49 -24.16
N HIS A 652 10.11 -4.64 -23.71
CA HIS A 652 9.27 -5.71 -23.17
C HIS A 652 8.99 -5.55 -21.67
N LEU A 653 7.99 -6.32 -21.23
CA LEU A 653 7.57 -6.42 -19.85
C LEU A 653 8.75 -6.82 -18.94
N GLY A 654 8.96 -6.06 -17.86
CA GLY A 654 10.04 -6.31 -16.90
C GLY A 654 11.41 -5.74 -17.27
N GLN A 655 11.59 -5.25 -18.51
CA GLN A 655 12.81 -4.54 -18.94
C GLN A 655 12.79 -3.08 -18.50
N PHE A 656 13.97 -2.44 -18.54
CA PHE A 656 14.12 -1.03 -18.24
C PHE A 656 13.88 -0.18 -19.49
N THR A 657 13.22 0.95 -19.30
CA THR A 657 13.09 2.01 -20.30
C THR A 657 13.64 3.31 -19.73
N ASN A 658 14.23 4.14 -20.60
CA ASN A 658 14.71 5.47 -20.20
C ASN A 658 13.51 6.42 -20.15
N GLU A 659 13.28 7.07 -19.00
CA GLU A 659 12.16 8.00 -18.78
C GLU A 659 12.34 9.31 -19.58
N TYR A 660 13.58 9.71 -19.84
CA TYR A 660 13.92 10.94 -20.57
C TYR A 660 14.90 10.67 -21.74
N PRO A 661 14.52 9.86 -22.74
CA PRO A 661 15.45 9.42 -23.79
C PRO A 661 15.95 10.56 -24.67
N GLN A 662 15.14 11.62 -24.82
CA GLN A 662 15.45 12.81 -25.62
C GLN A 662 16.21 13.90 -24.86
N HIS A 663 16.51 13.69 -23.57
CA HIS A 663 17.17 14.69 -22.73
C HIS A 663 18.45 14.15 -22.10
N LYS A 664 19.40 15.06 -21.85
CA LYS A 664 20.50 14.86 -20.92
C LYS A 664 20.09 15.41 -19.55
N ILE A 665 20.21 14.60 -18.50
CA ILE A 665 19.98 15.04 -17.13
C ILE A 665 21.27 15.70 -16.62
N LEU A 666 21.21 17.01 -16.34
CA LEU A 666 22.36 17.80 -15.90
C LEU A 666 22.51 17.81 -14.37
N GLU A 667 21.40 17.94 -13.65
CA GLU A 667 21.37 17.94 -12.19
C GLU A 667 20.22 17.08 -11.68
N TYR A 668 20.50 16.32 -10.63
CA TYR A 668 19.52 15.62 -9.81
C TYR A 668 19.53 16.19 -8.39
N CYS A 669 18.34 16.41 -7.83
CA CYS A 669 18.16 16.86 -6.46
C CYS A 669 16.99 16.12 -5.79
N SER A 670 17.14 15.66 -4.55
CA SER A 670 16.07 15.03 -3.78
C SER A 670 16.02 15.58 -2.35
N GLY A 671 14.81 15.95 -1.93
CA GLY A 671 14.49 16.32 -0.56
C GLY A 671 14.00 15.16 0.30
N GLY A 672 13.98 13.93 -0.22
CA GLY A 672 13.46 12.77 0.47
C GLY A 672 12.66 11.82 -0.43
N ALA A 673 12.03 10.82 0.19
CA ALA A 673 11.18 9.88 -0.52
C ALA A 673 10.01 10.60 -1.20
N LYS A 674 9.84 10.35 -2.51
CA LYS A 674 8.82 10.93 -3.40
C LYS A 674 8.89 12.46 -3.50
N GLN A 675 10.10 12.99 -3.36
CA GLN A 675 10.43 14.41 -3.40
C GLN A 675 11.76 14.60 -4.16
N TYR A 676 11.69 14.91 -5.45
CA TYR A 676 12.88 15.09 -6.29
C TYR A 676 12.63 16.09 -7.43
N GLY A 677 13.73 16.65 -7.94
CA GLY A 677 13.73 17.46 -9.14
C GLY A 677 14.92 17.14 -10.04
N LEU A 678 14.74 17.41 -11.33
CA LEU A 678 15.71 17.20 -12.39
C LEU A 678 15.86 18.48 -13.20
N LYS A 679 17.10 18.77 -13.61
CA LYS A 679 17.42 19.80 -14.61
C LYS A 679 17.83 19.09 -15.89
N LEU A 680 17.17 19.40 -16.98
CA LEU A 680 17.23 18.67 -18.25
C LEU A 680 17.67 19.61 -19.38
N GLN A 681 18.42 19.06 -20.32
CA GLN A 681 18.77 19.69 -21.59
C GLN A 681 18.34 18.78 -22.74
N ARG A 682 17.71 19.34 -23.76
CA ARG A 682 17.35 18.58 -24.96
C ARG A 682 18.60 18.15 -25.74
N LYS A 683 18.61 16.90 -26.21
CA LYS A 683 19.73 16.36 -27.01
C LYS A 683 19.76 16.89 -28.44
N ASP A 684 18.58 17.18 -29.00
CA ASP A 684 18.41 17.65 -30.38
C ASP A 684 18.56 19.16 -30.54
N ASN A 685 18.50 19.91 -29.44
CA ASN A 685 18.71 21.35 -29.42
C ASN A 685 19.36 21.79 -28.10
N THR A 686 20.69 21.85 -28.08
CA THR A 686 21.45 22.21 -26.88
C THR A 686 21.35 23.69 -26.51
N ASP A 687 20.94 24.55 -27.45
CA ASP A 687 20.75 25.99 -27.26
C ASP A 687 19.34 26.34 -26.75
N ALA A 688 18.43 25.35 -26.68
CA ALA A 688 17.11 25.54 -26.11
C ALA A 688 17.17 25.82 -24.59
N ASP A 689 16.14 26.50 -24.09
CA ASP A 689 15.96 26.72 -22.66
C ASP A 689 15.96 25.39 -21.89
N LEU A 690 16.59 25.41 -20.71
CA LEU A 690 16.66 24.25 -19.84
C LEU A 690 15.27 23.89 -19.29
N GLU A 691 14.98 22.60 -19.27
CA GLU A 691 13.72 22.08 -18.74
C GLU A 691 13.91 21.60 -17.29
N TYR A 692 12.86 21.75 -16.49
CA TYR A 692 12.89 21.40 -15.07
C TYR A 692 11.72 20.49 -14.71
N ILE A 693 12.03 19.37 -14.08
CA ILE A 693 11.04 18.48 -13.48
C ILE A 693 11.09 18.66 -11.98
N LEU A 694 9.92 18.79 -11.34
CA LEU A 694 9.79 18.79 -9.90
C LEU A 694 8.63 17.88 -9.49
N LYS A 695 8.89 16.97 -8.56
CA LYS A 695 7.93 16.03 -7.99
C LYS A 695 7.95 16.18 -6.48
N VAL A 696 6.85 16.67 -5.90
CA VAL A 696 6.70 16.82 -4.44
C VAL A 696 5.40 16.17 -4.01
N ARG A 697 5.49 14.98 -3.40
CA ARG A 697 4.29 14.24 -2.97
C ARG A 697 3.44 15.08 -2.02
N GLY A 698 2.14 15.15 -2.33
CA GLY A 698 1.16 15.85 -1.50
C GLY A 698 1.01 17.34 -1.82
N MET A 699 1.75 17.87 -2.79
CA MET A 699 1.61 19.24 -3.28
C MET A 699 1.26 19.24 -4.77
N THR A 700 0.25 20.01 -5.14
CA THR A 700 -0.08 20.28 -6.54
C THR A 700 0.78 21.46 -6.99
N LEU A 701 1.61 21.25 -8.00
CA LEU A 701 2.46 22.29 -8.59
C LEU A 701 1.70 23.01 -9.71
N ASN A 702 0.66 23.76 -9.32
CA ASN A 702 -0.08 24.62 -10.25
C ASN A 702 0.72 25.90 -10.55
N PHE A 703 0.20 26.71 -11.47
CA PHE A 703 0.85 27.95 -11.90
C PHE A 703 1.18 28.87 -10.71
N ASP A 704 0.24 29.07 -9.79
CA ASP A 704 0.42 29.89 -8.59
C ASP A 704 1.57 29.39 -7.70
N VAL A 705 1.59 28.09 -7.39
CA VAL A 705 2.60 27.47 -6.54
C VAL A 705 4.01 27.62 -7.12
N VAL A 706 4.14 27.47 -8.44
CA VAL A 706 5.44 27.54 -9.13
C VAL A 706 5.90 28.99 -9.32
N ASN A 707 5.03 29.86 -9.84
CA ASN A 707 5.42 31.19 -10.29
C ASN A 707 5.26 32.27 -9.22
N ASN A 708 4.19 32.22 -8.42
CA ASN A 708 3.91 33.26 -7.42
C ASN A 708 4.42 32.88 -6.02
N GLN A 709 4.34 31.59 -5.64
CA GLN A 709 4.75 31.10 -4.32
C GLN A 709 6.17 30.51 -4.31
N GLY A 710 6.80 30.36 -5.48
CA GLY A 710 8.22 30.09 -5.61
C GLY A 710 8.67 28.65 -5.37
N LEU A 711 7.77 27.65 -5.34
CA LEU A 711 8.17 26.23 -5.28
C LEU A 711 8.62 25.75 -6.67
N ARG A 712 9.80 26.22 -7.08
CA ARG A 712 10.50 25.85 -8.32
C ARG A 712 11.80 25.10 -8.01
N TYR A 713 12.39 24.49 -9.04
CA TYR A 713 13.59 23.65 -8.90
C TYR A 713 14.72 24.32 -8.10
N GLU A 714 15.08 25.57 -8.42
CA GLU A 714 16.19 26.26 -7.74
C GLU A 714 15.94 26.48 -6.24
N VAL A 715 14.73 26.89 -5.87
CA VAL A 715 14.34 27.08 -4.45
C VAL A 715 14.27 25.73 -3.73
N PHE A 716 13.78 24.69 -4.41
CA PHE A 716 13.79 23.33 -3.89
C PHE A 716 15.22 22.86 -3.62
N LYS A 717 16.13 23.03 -4.60
CA LYS A 717 17.55 22.69 -4.49
C LYS A 717 18.23 23.43 -3.36
N GLU A 718 18.03 24.74 -3.25
CA GLU A 718 18.57 25.55 -2.16
C GLU A 718 18.17 25.00 -0.78
N LYS A 719 16.88 24.69 -0.60
CA LYS A 719 16.37 24.14 0.66
C LYS A 719 16.95 22.76 0.96
N VAL A 720 17.11 21.91 -0.05
CA VAL A 720 17.74 20.58 0.10
C VAL A 720 19.20 20.70 0.48
N LEU A 721 19.97 21.55 -0.19
CA LEU A 721 21.39 21.77 0.10
C LEU A 721 21.58 22.38 1.49
N HIS A 722 20.72 23.33 1.89
CA HIS A 722 20.74 23.89 3.23
C HIS A 722 20.40 22.82 4.29
N PHE A 723 19.39 21.98 4.04
CA PHE A 723 19.06 20.84 4.91
C PHE A 723 20.22 19.86 5.06
N ALA A 724 20.87 19.50 3.96
CA ALA A 724 21.96 18.55 3.96
C ALA A 724 23.20 19.06 4.73
N LYS A 725 23.43 20.38 4.72
CA LYS A 725 24.55 21.02 5.43
C LYS A 725 24.27 21.28 6.91
N ASN A 726 23.05 21.67 7.25
CA ASN A 726 22.72 22.21 8.58
C ASN A 726 21.82 21.27 9.42
N GLY A 727 21.26 20.21 8.84
CA GLY A 727 20.33 19.30 9.50
C GLY A 727 18.90 19.85 9.66
N TYR A 728 18.66 21.12 9.31
CA TYR A 728 17.34 21.76 9.30
C TYR A 728 17.15 22.60 8.04
N SER A 729 15.91 22.98 7.74
CA SER A 729 15.61 23.94 6.66
C SER A 729 14.44 24.83 7.03
N ILE A 730 14.48 26.08 6.54
CA ILE A 730 13.35 27.00 6.67
C ILE A 730 12.22 26.50 5.74
N PRO A 731 11.04 26.17 6.29
CA PRO A 731 9.95 25.63 5.50
C PRO A 731 9.43 26.66 4.48
N LEU A 732 8.93 26.18 3.35
CA LEU A 732 8.16 27.00 2.41
C LEU A 732 6.67 26.80 2.67
N ASN A 733 5.98 27.90 2.97
CA ASN A 733 4.54 27.88 3.18
C ASN A 733 3.84 28.04 1.84
N ILE A 734 2.99 27.07 1.51
CA ILE A 734 2.20 27.04 0.29
C ILE A 734 0.73 27.19 0.67
N SER A 735 0.05 28.16 0.05
CA SER A 735 -1.37 28.42 0.23
C SER A 735 -2.14 28.02 -1.02
N TYR A 736 -3.17 27.20 -0.87
CA TYR A 736 -4.15 26.95 -1.91
C TYR A 736 -5.41 27.75 -1.56
N PRO A 737 -5.69 28.89 -2.20
CA PRO A 737 -6.71 29.83 -1.75
C PRO A 737 -8.14 29.24 -1.80
N ASN A 738 -8.41 28.42 -2.82
CA ASN A 738 -9.74 27.88 -3.11
C ASN A 738 -9.77 26.35 -2.93
N PHE A 739 -9.74 25.89 -1.67
CA PHE A 739 -9.82 24.46 -1.36
C PHE A 739 -11.19 24.10 -0.77
N LEU A 740 -11.89 23.18 -1.44
CA LEU A 740 -13.19 22.70 -0.98
C LEU A 740 -13.02 21.82 0.27
N ARG A 741 -13.68 22.22 1.36
CA ARG A 741 -13.79 21.43 2.59
C ARG A 741 -15.24 21.10 2.91
N PRO A 742 -15.58 19.82 3.05
CA PRO A 742 -16.88 19.43 3.58
C PRO A 742 -16.93 19.68 5.09
N SER A 743 -18.00 20.33 5.55
CA SER A 743 -18.41 20.38 6.96
C SER A 743 -19.53 19.38 7.16
N VAL A 744 -19.21 18.24 7.77
CA VAL A 744 -20.20 17.20 8.11
C VAL A 744 -21.20 17.73 9.13
N LYS A 745 -20.73 18.49 10.12
CA LYS A 745 -21.55 19.08 11.17
C LYS A 745 -22.60 20.05 10.62
N ASN A 746 -22.24 20.83 9.61
CA ASN A 746 -23.13 21.85 9.05
C ASN A 746 -23.83 21.38 7.77
N GLY A 747 -23.62 20.13 7.34
CA GLY A 747 -24.16 19.62 6.07
C GLY A 747 -23.73 20.42 4.83
N ALA A 748 -22.61 21.14 4.91
CA ALA A 748 -22.21 22.14 3.92
C ALA A 748 -20.86 21.81 3.28
N VAL A 749 -20.59 22.34 2.08
CA VAL A 749 -19.25 22.38 1.48
C VAL A 749 -18.84 23.84 1.43
N ILE A 750 -17.70 24.18 2.04
CA ILE A 750 -17.17 25.53 2.07
C ILE A 750 -15.86 25.60 1.30
N SER A 751 -15.62 26.70 0.60
CA SER A 751 -14.29 27.02 0.07
C SER A 751 -13.50 27.75 1.15
N GLN A 752 -12.29 27.28 1.45
CA GLN A 752 -11.38 27.97 2.35
C GLN A 752 -9.92 27.73 1.95
N PRO A 753 -8.98 28.61 2.33
CA PRO A 753 -7.58 28.37 2.08
C PRO A 753 -7.08 27.09 2.75
N LEU A 754 -6.26 26.31 2.02
CA LEU A 754 -5.50 25.20 2.55
C LEU A 754 -4.02 25.57 2.55
N GLN A 755 -3.44 25.64 3.74
CA GLN A 755 -2.00 25.82 3.90
C GLN A 755 -1.28 24.47 3.99
N LYS A 756 -0.15 24.35 3.29
CA LYS A 756 0.79 23.24 3.40
C LYS A 756 2.20 23.79 3.61
N MET A 757 3.04 23.02 4.29
CA MET A 757 4.43 23.37 4.51
C MET A 757 5.33 22.37 3.79
N TYR A 758 6.23 22.88 2.95
CA TYR A 758 7.29 22.08 2.34
C TYR A 758 8.57 22.18 3.17
N ARG A 759 9.14 21.02 3.50
CA ARG A 759 10.49 20.88 4.04
C ARG A 759 11.11 19.56 3.55
N PRO A 760 12.39 19.56 3.13
CA PRO A 760 13.16 18.33 2.98
C PRO A 760 13.05 17.45 4.22
N PHE A 761 12.88 16.15 4.01
CA PHE A 761 12.81 15.16 5.07
C PHE A 761 13.34 13.80 4.59
N VAL A 762 14.44 13.36 5.22
CA VAL A 762 15.03 12.03 5.03
C VAL A 762 14.73 11.21 6.27
N GLY A 763 13.78 10.27 6.14
CA GLY A 763 13.38 9.39 7.25
C GLY A 763 14.05 8.01 7.24
N LYS A 764 14.92 7.73 6.27
CA LYS A 764 15.54 6.42 6.01
C LYS A 764 17.05 6.55 5.87
N GLY A 765 17.71 7.04 6.91
CA GLY A 765 19.15 7.22 6.96
C GLY A 765 19.57 8.57 7.49
N ILE A 766 20.89 8.76 7.57
CA ILE A 766 21.58 9.97 8.01
C ILE A 766 22.23 10.62 6.79
N VAL A 767 22.04 11.93 6.64
CA VAL A 767 22.64 12.68 5.53
C VAL A 767 24.06 13.07 5.90
N ARG A 768 25.03 12.68 5.06
CA ARG A 768 26.42 13.12 5.19
C ARG A 768 26.61 14.47 4.48
N PRO A 769 27.01 15.55 5.18
CA PRO A 769 27.13 16.88 4.58
C PRO A 769 28.21 17.01 3.49
N SER A 770 29.29 16.22 3.57
CA SER A 770 30.45 16.36 2.68
C SER A 770 30.17 15.97 1.23
N ASP A 771 29.30 14.99 1.00
CA ASP A 771 29.01 14.46 -0.33
C ASP A 771 27.52 14.21 -0.61
N PHE A 772 26.64 14.65 0.30
CA PHE A 772 25.19 14.52 0.20
C PHE A 772 24.68 13.06 0.16
N LYS A 773 25.50 12.07 0.51
CA LYS A 773 25.04 10.67 0.60
C LYS A 773 24.10 10.48 1.78
N VAL A 774 23.13 9.60 1.60
CA VAL A 774 22.25 9.10 2.66
C VAL A 774 22.82 7.77 3.11
N LEU A 775 23.38 7.75 4.32
CA LEU A 775 23.92 6.56 4.96
C LEU A 775 22.81 5.88 5.76
N ASP A 776 22.87 4.55 5.90
CA ASP A 776 21.92 3.85 6.77
C ASP A 776 22.12 4.25 8.25
N PHE A 777 21.17 3.90 9.12
CA PHE A 777 21.31 4.18 10.56
C PHE A 777 22.45 3.32 11.15
N GLY A 778 23.20 3.86 12.13
CA GLY A 778 24.36 3.17 12.72
C GLY A 778 25.73 3.73 12.33
N HIS A 779 25.77 4.77 11.49
CA HIS A 779 26.96 5.57 11.23
C HIS A 779 27.06 6.74 12.23
N THR A 780 28.21 6.92 12.89
CA THR A 780 28.58 8.18 13.53
C THR A 780 29.09 9.15 12.46
N LEU A 781 28.51 10.36 12.42
CA LEU A 781 28.90 11.46 11.53
C LEU A 781 30.18 12.15 11.99
#